data_AF-A1ASG7-F1
#
_entry.id   AF-A1ASG7-F1
#
_cell.length_a   1.000
_cell.length_b   1.000
_cell.length_c   1.000
_cell.angle_alpha   90.00
_cell.angle_beta   90.00
_cell.angle_gamma   90.00
#
_symmetry.space_group_name_H-M   'P 1'
#
loop_
_entity.id
_entity.type
_entity.pdbx_description
1 polymer ?
#
loop_
_entity_poly.entity_id
_entity_poly.type
_entity_poly.pdbx_seq_one_letter_code
_entity_poly.pdbx_strand_id
1 'polypeptide(L)'
;MRKRNQVVLTAVRKEHGTASATPTENIPRVLERVGVCFDTRDSFLSTLPFSMNDVTAGSENELQAVVAGSRERVDLPLVIEESNYFTNMIRRAEAGESPRRVVTDLEQYLAENPSGIWENSWVRFPRSRLSPFALEVLERDLLADKRDPARGQRSDAGRFVRQEASADEMLRVPISYLIKLALADLIGSQPRLPEIVRQTGIRLLEHYLNDNTSPETFSFNVVPLRPSLGMGRAIARESGIRFLMSQFLIGYANRVFGLEEQGQTAMTYFAPHPPVRQKELNDLVSDSFYRDLFMSPCLSGWDRGEEKHRYMQLCHQVLSRSQLNAVAKLRDAGIITNNLVVLPNLSNISLANNGTHISLGSRRIGAAMADAGSGFNALHEKRLGDLAIKISEHFLPLFVGTYSAAPYRLAFSDFHPERAMGFLPHELDYTHLRMLWRRWRTKADLSVFGQPMTPFGPERIDRLISSLFGLRGDFVPDYRLIDYLACLLSTERSPALNGQPGSHDRLRRDLADMGVFDEQMSVYLLCKLREYGKMGFSGFEGRYYSLFETFDTDMGRATDLQNLVTVLAYLFIAEGVDHGHIPDTPPVESERRQIFFGAAIGIPTFFVRRDTPNQFLKKILSRTERTRPSRRYPGYLRVYNREYCLALLRLIRDEGAGLVELLGLAATLDDLEERLHDPRHSALGRLTNGILGELNATSPLEADSRDFNCAAERYYRTTLRRRHMAEAYGFLEDSCRLMELDAARGDSGLRQALGTILGERPSGDLLRRARRELLEEQGDTATLIQAMNLLLLSVFHDERRFAAHTTTRSDSINAAPVHRAG
;
A
#
# COMPACT_ATOMS: atom_id res chain seq x y z
N MET A 1 -39.64 26.62 50.06
CA MET A 1 -39.31 26.23 51.45
C MET A 1 -39.36 24.71 51.57
N ARG A 2 -38.23 24.12 52.00
CA ARG A 2 -38.02 22.80 52.63
C ARG A 2 -39.11 21.71 52.52
N LYS A 3 -38.64 20.51 52.15
CA LYS A 3 -39.25 19.16 52.23
C LYS A 3 -40.14 18.73 51.06
N ARG A 4 -39.49 18.28 49.98
CA ARG A 4 -39.96 17.22 49.06
C ARG A 4 -38.77 16.78 48.18
N ASN A 5 -37.77 16.14 48.81
CA ASN A 5 -36.62 15.54 48.12
C ASN A 5 -36.11 14.39 48.99
N GLN A 6 -36.83 13.27 48.97
CA GLN A 6 -36.43 11.95 49.46
C GLN A 6 -37.66 11.07 49.24
N VAL A 7 -37.77 10.45 48.05
CA VAL A 7 -38.44 9.19 47.68
C VAL A 7 -38.60 9.22 46.13
N VAL A 8 -37.49 9.33 45.39
CA VAL A 8 -37.41 8.92 43.95
C VAL A 8 -36.00 8.37 43.61
N LEU A 9 -35.14 8.13 44.62
CA LEU A 9 -33.73 7.80 44.42
C LEU A 9 -33.40 6.30 44.58
N THR A 10 -34.41 5.42 44.52
CA THR A 10 -34.22 3.99 44.81
C THR A 10 -34.86 3.02 43.83
N ALA A 11 -35.12 3.43 42.59
CA ALA A 11 -35.74 2.53 41.59
C ALA A 11 -35.17 2.61 40.15
N VAL A 12 -34.04 3.27 39.90
CA VAL A 12 -33.39 3.30 38.56
C VAL A 12 -31.93 2.83 38.63
N ARG A 13 -31.64 1.91 39.57
CA ARG A 13 -30.30 1.31 39.75
C ARG A 13 -30.42 -0.21 39.78
N LYS A 14 -31.02 -0.79 38.76
CA LYS A 14 -31.01 -2.24 38.52
C LYS A 14 -31.47 -2.58 37.11
N GLU A 15 -30.81 -2.00 36.11
CA GLU A 15 -30.84 -2.47 34.72
C GLU A 15 -29.63 -1.88 33.99
N HIS A 16 -28.45 -2.16 34.53
CA HIS A 16 -27.25 -2.25 33.70
C HIS A 16 -26.94 -3.73 33.67
N GLY A 17 -27.42 -4.40 32.63
CA GLY A 17 -26.96 -5.72 32.29
C GLY A 17 -25.44 -5.64 32.11
N THR A 18 -24.71 -6.09 33.12
CA THR A 18 -23.42 -6.71 32.89
C THR A 18 -23.65 -7.75 31.81
N ALA A 19 -23.23 -7.44 30.58
CA ALA A 19 -23.07 -8.47 29.56
C ALA A 19 -22.26 -9.57 30.21
N SER A 20 -22.88 -10.72 30.43
CA SER A 20 -22.22 -11.86 31.05
C SER A 20 -21.02 -12.17 30.18
N ALA A 21 -19.81 -11.92 30.68
CA ALA A 21 -18.60 -12.43 30.07
C ALA A 21 -18.79 -13.95 30.00
N THR A 22 -19.00 -14.46 28.80
CA THR A 22 -18.83 -15.89 28.54
C THR A 22 -17.48 -16.29 29.16
N PRO A 23 -17.42 -17.38 29.94
CA PRO A 23 -16.18 -17.78 30.59
C PRO A 23 -15.11 -17.85 29.51
N THR A 24 -14.05 -17.06 29.66
CA THR A 24 -12.95 -17.00 28.70
C THR A 24 -12.40 -18.39 28.54
N GLU A 25 -12.72 -19.04 27.41
CA GLU A 25 -12.19 -20.36 27.09
C GLU A 25 -10.66 -20.31 27.13
N ASN A 26 -10.08 -21.40 27.63
CA ASN A 26 -8.65 -21.58 27.77
C ASN A 26 -7.99 -21.56 26.37
N ILE A 27 -6.98 -20.68 26.17
CA ILE A 27 -6.35 -20.45 24.87
C ILE A 27 -5.79 -21.73 24.24
N PRO A 28 -5.02 -22.57 24.97
CA PRO A 28 -4.66 -23.92 24.52
C PRO A 28 -5.81 -24.73 23.92
N ARG A 29 -6.99 -24.76 24.56
CA ARG A 29 -8.16 -25.48 24.03
C ARG A 29 -8.69 -24.87 22.74
N VAL A 30 -8.63 -23.55 22.60
CA VAL A 30 -9.02 -22.88 21.36
C VAL A 30 -8.02 -23.20 20.24
N LEU A 31 -6.74 -23.29 20.55
CA LEU A 31 -5.68 -23.67 19.59
C LEU A 31 -5.75 -25.15 19.19
N GLU A 32 -6.11 -26.05 20.11
CA GLU A 32 -6.40 -27.47 19.81
C GLU A 32 -7.51 -27.61 18.76
N ARG A 33 -8.53 -26.74 18.77
CA ARG A 33 -9.63 -26.76 17.79
C ARG A 33 -9.20 -26.40 16.37
N VAL A 34 -8.11 -25.64 16.23
CA VAL A 34 -7.47 -25.42 14.92
C VAL A 34 -6.38 -26.47 14.65
N GLY A 35 -6.28 -27.52 15.47
CA GLY A 35 -5.36 -28.63 15.27
C GLY A 35 -3.92 -28.37 15.69
N VAL A 36 -3.68 -27.43 16.62
CA VAL A 36 -2.38 -27.30 17.30
C VAL A 36 -2.20 -28.48 18.25
N CYS A 37 -1.05 -29.15 18.17
CA CYS A 37 -0.70 -30.30 18.99
C CYS A 37 0.33 -29.90 20.07
N PHE A 38 0.03 -30.16 21.34
CA PHE A 38 0.90 -29.81 22.46
C PHE A 38 1.77 -30.98 22.97
N ASP A 39 1.77 -32.12 22.28
CA ASP A 39 2.41 -33.37 22.73
C ASP A 39 3.95 -33.28 22.80
N THR A 40 4.56 -32.66 21.79
CA THR A 40 6.01 -32.46 21.70
C THR A 40 6.31 -31.04 21.21
N ARG A 41 7.52 -30.54 21.48
CA ARG A 41 7.95 -29.22 20.99
C ARG A 41 7.89 -29.12 19.47
N ASP A 42 8.35 -30.16 18.76
CA ASP A 42 8.36 -30.15 17.29
C ASP A 42 6.94 -30.20 16.72
N SER A 43 6.06 -31.02 17.29
CA SER A 43 4.66 -31.07 16.88
C SER A 43 3.96 -29.75 17.17
N PHE A 44 4.23 -29.14 18.32
CA PHE A 44 3.71 -27.82 18.68
C PHE A 44 4.12 -26.75 17.68
N LEU A 45 5.42 -26.56 17.44
CA LEU A 45 5.91 -25.55 16.50
C LEU A 45 5.43 -25.77 15.06
N SER A 46 5.39 -27.04 14.61
CA SER A 46 4.95 -27.37 13.25
C SER A 46 3.43 -27.28 13.05
N THR A 47 2.64 -27.28 14.11
CA THR A 47 1.17 -27.20 14.03
C THR A 47 0.57 -25.85 14.41
N LEU A 48 1.38 -24.89 14.90
CA LEU A 48 0.95 -23.51 15.10
C LEU A 48 0.34 -22.91 13.81
N PRO A 49 -0.66 -22.01 13.91
CA PRO A 49 -1.09 -21.24 12.76
C PRO A 49 0.07 -20.43 12.16
N PHE A 50 0.11 -20.34 10.84
CA PHE A 50 1.17 -19.74 10.03
C PHE A 50 2.54 -20.45 10.09
N SER A 51 2.57 -21.70 10.56
CA SER A 51 3.76 -22.55 10.51
C SER A 51 3.94 -23.22 9.13
N MET A 52 4.87 -24.18 9.06
CA MET A 52 5.16 -24.95 7.85
C MET A 52 3.89 -25.54 7.20
N ASN A 53 3.77 -25.36 5.88
CA ASN A 53 2.65 -25.81 5.04
C ASN A 53 1.29 -25.13 5.27
N ASP A 54 1.14 -24.34 6.32
CA ASP A 54 -0.10 -23.64 6.63
C ASP A 54 -0.29 -22.36 5.80
N VAL A 55 0.81 -21.69 5.46
CA VAL A 55 0.78 -20.32 4.96
C VAL A 55 0.53 -20.24 3.45
N THR A 56 -0.35 -19.33 3.07
CA THR A 56 -0.44 -18.78 1.73
C THR A 56 -0.16 -17.28 1.75
N ALA A 57 0.24 -16.72 0.61
CA ALA A 57 0.47 -15.30 0.44
C ALA A 57 -0.17 -14.76 -0.84
N GLY A 58 -0.56 -13.49 -0.78
CA GLY A 58 -0.96 -12.66 -1.91
C GLY A 58 -0.48 -11.24 -1.69
N SER A 59 -0.43 -10.45 -2.74
CA SER A 59 -0.02 -9.05 -2.69
C SER A 59 -0.94 -8.16 -3.52
N GLU A 60 -1.04 -6.91 -3.08
CA GLU A 60 -1.68 -5.80 -3.79
C GLU A 60 -0.63 -4.72 -4.01
N ASN A 61 -0.61 -4.15 -5.20
CA ASN A 61 0.30 -3.08 -5.56
C ASN A 61 -0.45 -1.93 -6.21
N GLU A 62 -0.21 -0.74 -5.70
CA GLU A 62 -0.53 0.50 -6.40
C GLU A 62 0.69 0.98 -7.19
N LEU A 63 0.50 1.22 -8.49
CA LEU A 63 1.52 1.72 -9.40
C LEU A 63 1.27 3.21 -9.67
N GLN A 64 2.31 3.97 -9.92
CA GLN A 64 2.17 5.31 -10.51
C GLN A 64 2.00 5.20 -12.03
N ALA A 65 1.14 6.06 -12.60
CA ALA A 65 0.93 6.15 -14.04
C ALA A 65 1.29 7.55 -14.57
N VAL A 66 1.81 7.61 -15.80
CA VAL A 66 2.09 8.86 -16.52
C VAL A 66 1.85 8.70 -18.02
N VAL A 67 1.53 9.80 -18.69
CA VAL A 67 1.54 9.91 -20.16
C VAL A 67 2.59 10.94 -20.56
N ALA A 68 3.55 10.53 -21.39
CA ALA A 68 4.51 11.44 -22.00
C ALA A 68 3.96 11.96 -23.34
N GLY A 69 4.16 13.24 -23.61
CA GLY A 69 3.75 13.87 -24.87
C GLY A 69 3.65 15.40 -24.74
N SER A 70 3.43 16.07 -25.88
CA SER A 70 3.24 17.53 -25.88
C SER A 70 1.88 17.91 -25.29
N ARG A 71 1.75 19.16 -24.82
CA ARG A 71 0.53 19.72 -24.22
C ARG A 71 -0.69 19.54 -25.12
N GLU A 72 -0.50 19.62 -26.43
CA GLU A 72 -1.56 19.55 -27.44
C GLU A 72 -2.00 18.11 -27.74
N ARG A 73 -1.22 17.12 -27.31
CA ARG A 73 -1.45 15.69 -27.60
C ARG A 73 -1.95 14.92 -26.38
N VAL A 74 -1.57 15.33 -25.18
CA VAL A 74 -1.90 14.61 -23.94
C VAL A 74 -3.22 15.09 -23.35
N ASP A 75 -3.98 14.17 -22.75
CA ASP A 75 -5.35 14.44 -22.30
C ASP A 75 -5.44 15.43 -21.12
N LEU A 76 -4.63 15.27 -20.06
CA LEU A 76 -4.69 16.10 -18.86
C LEU A 76 -4.63 17.62 -19.14
N PRO A 77 -3.66 18.15 -19.90
CA PRO A 77 -3.62 19.58 -20.21
C PRO A 77 -4.84 20.04 -21.02
N LEU A 78 -5.26 19.27 -22.02
CA LEU A 78 -6.43 19.58 -22.85
C LEU A 78 -7.70 19.66 -21.99
N VAL A 79 -7.91 18.69 -21.09
CA VAL A 79 -9.07 18.66 -20.20
C VAL A 79 -9.07 19.85 -19.24
N ILE A 80 -7.90 20.29 -18.76
CA ILE A 80 -7.81 21.50 -17.91
C ILE A 80 -8.21 22.73 -18.72
N GLU A 81 -7.65 22.92 -19.92
CA GLU A 81 -7.91 24.08 -20.79
C GLU A 81 -9.36 24.16 -21.26
N GLU A 82 -9.95 23.02 -21.64
CA GLU A 82 -11.33 22.92 -22.13
C GLU A 82 -12.36 22.99 -21.01
N SER A 83 -11.94 23.01 -19.74
CA SER A 83 -12.86 22.95 -18.60
C SER A 83 -13.62 24.26 -18.36
N ASN A 84 -14.87 24.10 -17.94
CA ASN A 84 -15.66 25.20 -17.37
C ASN A 84 -15.00 25.79 -16.12
N TYR A 85 -14.25 24.99 -15.35
CA TYR A 85 -13.50 25.45 -14.19
C TYR A 85 -12.48 26.52 -14.59
N PHE A 86 -11.63 26.21 -15.58
CA PHE A 86 -10.61 27.13 -16.08
C PHE A 86 -11.23 28.40 -16.67
N THR A 87 -12.25 28.23 -17.52
CA THR A 87 -13.00 29.36 -18.10
C THR A 87 -13.59 30.29 -17.03
N ASN A 88 -14.20 29.73 -15.98
CA ASN A 88 -14.76 30.52 -14.88
C ASN A 88 -13.67 31.20 -14.05
N MET A 89 -12.53 30.55 -13.85
CA MET A 89 -11.40 31.13 -13.14
C MET A 89 -10.84 32.36 -13.85
N ILE A 90 -10.69 32.31 -15.18
CA ILE A 90 -10.28 33.46 -16.01
C ILE A 90 -11.29 34.60 -15.86
N ARG A 91 -12.59 34.33 -16.06
CA ARG A 91 -13.65 35.36 -15.95
C ARG A 91 -13.67 36.03 -14.57
N ARG A 92 -13.48 35.28 -13.48
CA ARG A 92 -13.40 35.83 -12.12
C ARG A 92 -12.18 36.73 -11.93
N ALA A 93 -11.04 36.35 -12.50
CA ALA A 93 -9.83 37.18 -12.45
C ALA A 93 -9.95 38.47 -13.28
N GLU A 94 -10.62 38.40 -14.43
CA GLU A 94 -10.95 39.58 -15.26
C GLU A 94 -11.93 40.53 -14.57
N ALA A 95 -12.94 39.98 -13.88
CA ALA A 95 -13.91 40.74 -13.08
C ALA A 95 -13.33 41.30 -11.77
N GLY A 96 -12.10 40.91 -11.38
CA GLY A 96 -11.46 41.34 -10.14
C GLY A 96 -11.93 40.62 -8.87
N GLU A 97 -12.70 39.53 -9.02
CA GLU A 97 -13.19 38.70 -7.91
C GLU A 97 -12.11 37.73 -7.37
N SER A 98 -11.07 37.46 -8.16
CA SER A 98 -9.95 36.59 -7.79
C SER A 98 -8.60 37.22 -8.19
N PRO A 99 -7.50 36.98 -7.44
CA PRO A 99 -6.18 37.43 -7.85
C PRO A 99 -5.78 36.83 -9.21
N ARG A 100 -5.31 37.68 -10.14
CA ARG A 100 -4.82 37.24 -11.47
C ARG A 100 -3.72 36.19 -11.39
N ARG A 101 -2.93 36.23 -10.31
CA ARG A 101 -1.85 35.28 -10.04
C ARG A 101 -2.32 33.81 -10.07
N VAL A 102 -3.53 33.50 -9.62
CA VAL A 102 -4.04 32.11 -9.61
C VAL A 102 -4.16 31.56 -11.04
N VAL A 103 -4.60 32.40 -11.99
CA VAL A 103 -4.67 32.04 -13.41
C VAL A 103 -3.27 31.89 -13.99
N THR A 104 -2.41 32.89 -13.75
CA THR A 104 -1.03 32.89 -14.26
C THR A 104 -0.22 31.70 -13.76
N ASP A 105 -0.35 31.33 -12.48
CA ASP A 105 0.37 30.19 -11.89
C ASP A 105 -0.09 28.86 -12.54
N LEU A 106 -1.38 28.70 -12.88
CA LEU A 106 -1.89 27.53 -13.60
C LEU A 106 -1.50 27.52 -15.08
N GLU A 107 -1.54 28.66 -15.77
CA GLU A 107 -1.04 28.80 -17.14
C GLU A 107 0.45 28.48 -17.23
N GLN A 108 1.23 28.95 -16.25
CA GLN A 108 2.65 28.65 -16.10
C GLN A 108 2.86 27.16 -15.86
N TYR A 109 2.09 26.52 -14.97
CA TYR A 109 2.14 25.07 -14.78
C TYR A 109 1.95 24.31 -16.09
N LEU A 110 0.95 24.68 -16.90
CA LEU A 110 0.67 24.04 -18.18
C LEU A 110 1.75 24.32 -19.24
N ALA A 111 2.42 25.48 -19.20
CA ALA A 111 3.44 25.87 -20.16
C ALA A 111 4.83 25.31 -19.82
N GLU A 112 5.21 25.32 -18.53
CA GLU A 112 6.53 24.95 -18.05
C GLU A 112 6.60 23.45 -17.69
N ASN A 113 6.60 22.60 -18.72
CA ASN A 113 6.76 21.14 -18.56
C ASN A 113 7.89 20.58 -19.44
N PRO A 114 9.17 20.83 -19.12
CA PRO A 114 10.30 20.45 -19.97
C PRO A 114 10.47 18.94 -20.11
N SER A 115 9.93 18.13 -19.18
CA SER A 115 9.99 16.67 -19.28
C SER A 115 8.92 16.10 -20.22
N GLY A 116 7.89 16.88 -20.56
CA GLY A 116 6.74 16.39 -21.33
C GLY A 116 5.97 15.28 -20.63
N ILE A 117 6.09 15.15 -19.30
CA ILE A 117 5.42 14.11 -18.51
C ILE A 117 4.17 14.70 -17.88
N TRP A 118 3.05 13.99 -18.01
CA TRP A 118 1.77 14.36 -17.42
C TRP A 118 1.29 13.23 -16.52
N GLU A 119 1.30 13.48 -15.22
CA GLU A 119 1.05 12.49 -14.19
C GLU A 119 -0.43 12.11 -14.12
N ASN A 120 -0.72 10.81 -14.06
CA ASN A 120 -2.07 10.25 -14.04
C ASN A 120 -3.01 10.76 -15.17
N SER A 121 -2.45 11.28 -16.26
CA SER A 121 -3.22 11.61 -17.46
C SER A 121 -3.86 10.37 -18.06
N TRP A 122 -5.03 10.56 -18.68
CA TRP A 122 -5.67 9.52 -19.47
C TRP A 122 -5.03 9.47 -20.86
N VAL A 123 -5.26 8.37 -21.57
CA VAL A 123 -4.85 8.20 -22.96
C VAL A 123 -6.05 8.30 -23.89
N ARG A 124 -5.77 8.69 -25.15
CA ARG A 124 -6.76 8.72 -26.21
C ARG A 124 -6.30 7.90 -27.41
N PHE A 125 -7.18 7.07 -28.00
CA PHE A 125 -6.88 6.29 -29.20
C PHE A 125 -8.16 5.90 -29.97
N PRO A 126 -8.08 5.52 -31.26
CA PRO A 126 -9.26 5.23 -32.07
C PRO A 126 -9.91 3.92 -31.62
N ARG A 127 -11.24 3.93 -31.44
CA ARG A 127 -12.00 2.72 -31.06
C ARG A 127 -11.80 1.57 -32.05
N SER A 128 -11.60 1.89 -33.33
CA SER A 128 -11.37 0.93 -34.42
C SER A 128 -10.09 0.10 -34.27
N ARG A 129 -9.16 0.49 -33.38
CA ARG A 129 -7.95 -0.28 -33.07
C ARG A 129 -8.20 -1.48 -32.16
N LEU A 130 -9.36 -1.56 -31.51
CA LEU A 130 -9.72 -2.69 -30.66
C LEU A 130 -10.21 -3.88 -31.49
N SER A 131 -9.77 -5.08 -31.11
CA SER A 131 -10.32 -6.35 -31.56
C SER A 131 -11.76 -6.54 -31.09
N PRO A 132 -12.53 -7.45 -31.75
CA PRO A 132 -13.91 -7.73 -31.35
C PRO A 132 -14.06 -8.11 -29.88
N PHE A 133 -13.15 -8.93 -29.35
CA PHE A 133 -13.21 -9.34 -27.94
C PHE A 133 -12.91 -8.18 -26.98
N ALA A 134 -11.97 -7.29 -27.30
CA ALA A 134 -11.71 -6.10 -26.49
C ALA A 134 -12.89 -5.12 -26.50
N LEU A 135 -13.60 -5.01 -27.62
CA LEU A 135 -14.84 -4.23 -27.73
C LEU A 135 -15.95 -4.83 -26.86
N GLU A 136 -16.14 -6.15 -26.86
CA GLU A 136 -17.10 -6.83 -25.98
C GLU A 136 -16.79 -6.57 -24.49
N VAL A 137 -15.51 -6.61 -24.10
CA VAL A 137 -15.08 -6.28 -22.73
C VAL A 137 -15.40 -4.83 -22.38
N LEU A 138 -15.11 -3.89 -23.28
CA LEU A 138 -15.43 -2.47 -23.10
C LEU A 138 -16.94 -2.24 -22.94
N GLU A 139 -17.75 -2.83 -23.82
CA GLU A 139 -19.21 -2.68 -23.80
C GLU A 139 -19.81 -3.26 -22.52
N ARG A 140 -19.30 -4.40 -22.06
CA ARG A 140 -19.70 -5.00 -20.77
C ARG A 140 -19.31 -4.11 -19.60
N ASP A 141 -18.12 -3.52 -19.61
CA ASP A 141 -17.64 -2.67 -18.52
C ASP A 141 -18.34 -1.29 -18.48
N LEU A 142 -18.99 -0.89 -19.57
CA LEU A 142 -19.83 0.31 -19.67
C LEU A 142 -21.29 0.08 -19.22
N LEU A 143 -21.66 -1.13 -18.81
CA LEU A 143 -22.98 -1.39 -18.22
C LEU A 143 -23.12 -0.76 -16.83
N ALA A 144 -24.33 -0.30 -16.49
CA ALA A 144 -24.64 0.22 -15.16
C ALA A 144 -24.58 -0.88 -14.07
N ASP A 145 -25.03 -2.09 -14.42
CA ASP A 145 -24.88 -3.31 -13.63
C ASP A 145 -24.50 -4.47 -14.55
N LYS A 146 -23.28 -5.00 -14.40
CA LYS A 146 -22.78 -6.10 -15.25
C LYS A 146 -23.56 -7.40 -15.08
N ARG A 147 -24.35 -7.54 -14.00
CA ARG A 147 -25.23 -8.69 -13.76
C ARG A 147 -26.64 -8.50 -14.33
N ASP A 148 -27.01 -7.27 -14.67
CA ASP A 148 -28.33 -6.93 -15.21
C ASP A 148 -28.19 -5.99 -16.43
N PRO A 149 -27.81 -6.52 -17.61
CA PRO A 149 -27.61 -5.72 -18.82
C PRO A 149 -28.86 -4.95 -19.28
N ALA A 150 -30.06 -5.35 -18.84
CA ALA A 150 -31.30 -4.66 -19.18
C ALA A 150 -31.39 -3.24 -18.60
N ARG A 151 -30.57 -2.92 -17.60
CA ARG A 151 -30.44 -1.56 -17.05
C ARG A 151 -29.71 -0.58 -17.96
N GLY A 152 -29.12 -1.07 -19.06
CA GLY A 152 -28.41 -0.24 -20.03
C GLY A 152 -27.04 0.22 -19.54
N GLN A 153 -26.54 1.28 -20.18
CA GLN A 153 -25.22 1.84 -19.89
C GLN A 153 -25.22 2.70 -18.62
N ARG A 154 -24.05 2.81 -18.02
CA ARG A 154 -23.78 3.76 -16.92
C ARG A 154 -23.97 5.21 -17.35
N SER A 155 -24.31 6.08 -16.40
CA SER A 155 -24.68 7.47 -16.68
C SER A 155 -23.52 8.35 -17.14
N ASP A 156 -22.29 7.98 -16.77
CA ASP A 156 -21.04 8.66 -17.11
C ASP A 156 -20.33 8.07 -18.34
N ALA A 157 -20.99 7.21 -19.12
CA ALA A 157 -20.41 6.56 -20.31
C ALA A 157 -19.83 7.56 -21.34
N GLY A 158 -20.43 8.74 -21.45
CA GLY A 158 -19.94 9.82 -22.33
C GLY A 158 -18.54 10.35 -21.99
N ARG A 159 -17.99 10.06 -20.79
CA ARG A 159 -16.62 10.46 -20.41
C ARG A 159 -15.52 9.67 -21.11
N PHE A 160 -15.86 8.52 -21.70
CA PHE A 160 -14.91 7.58 -22.32
C PHE A 160 -14.87 7.68 -23.84
N VAL A 161 -15.72 8.51 -24.42
CA VAL A 161 -15.87 8.65 -25.86
C VAL A 161 -15.73 10.12 -26.22
N ARG A 162 -14.85 10.42 -27.18
CA ARG A 162 -14.68 11.76 -27.74
C ARG A 162 -14.84 11.67 -29.25
N GLN A 163 -15.69 12.52 -29.82
CA GLN A 163 -15.76 12.69 -31.26
C GLN A 163 -14.69 13.70 -31.68
N GLU A 164 -13.80 13.32 -32.60
CA GLU A 164 -12.89 14.26 -33.26
C GLU A 164 -13.49 14.80 -34.57
N ALA A 165 -12.85 15.82 -35.14
CA ALA A 165 -13.29 16.43 -36.40
C ALA A 165 -13.20 15.46 -37.60
N SER A 166 -12.29 14.48 -37.55
CA SER A 166 -12.36 13.27 -38.38
C SER A 166 -13.41 12.33 -37.80
N ALA A 167 -14.30 11.78 -38.61
CA ALA A 167 -15.45 10.97 -38.22
C ALA A 167 -15.16 9.67 -37.42
N ASP A 168 -13.94 9.47 -36.91
CA ASP A 168 -13.54 8.34 -36.09
C ASP A 168 -13.81 8.61 -34.60
N GLU A 169 -14.47 7.66 -33.95
CA GLU A 169 -14.73 7.69 -32.51
C GLU A 169 -13.43 7.39 -31.73
N MET A 170 -13.02 8.32 -30.87
CA MET A 170 -11.85 8.16 -30.00
C MET A 170 -12.28 7.68 -28.61
N LEU A 171 -11.61 6.64 -28.13
CA LEU A 171 -11.70 6.21 -26.74
C LEU A 171 -10.79 7.06 -25.88
N ARG A 172 -11.28 7.45 -24.70
CA ARG A 172 -10.55 8.19 -23.66
C ARG A 172 -10.58 7.37 -22.38
N VAL A 173 -9.45 6.81 -21.95
CA VAL A 173 -9.42 5.88 -20.80
C VAL A 173 -8.22 6.14 -19.88
N PRO A 174 -8.37 5.93 -18.56
CA PRO A 174 -7.24 5.96 -17.64
C PRO A 174 -6.29 4.79 -17.91
N ILE A 175 -5.00 4.97 -17.60
CA ILE A 175 -3.97 3.93 -17.79
C ILE A 175 -4.32 2.62 -17.05
N SER A 176 -4.95 2.72 -15.88
CA SER A 176 -5.40 1.54 -15.11
C SER A 176 -6.39 0.66 -15.88
N TYR A 177 -7.25 1.26 -16.71
CA TYR A 177 -8.16 0.50 -17.60
C TYR A 177 -7.50 0.10 -18.93
N LEU A 178 -6.57 0.91 -19.44
CA LEU A 178 -5.79 0.62 -20.65
C LEU A 178 -5.10 -0.75 -20.56
N ILE A 179 -4.53 -1.10 -19.40
CA ILE A 179 -3.83 -2.38 -19.21
C ILE A 179 -4.78 -3.57 -19.39
N LYS A 180 -6.00 -3.48 -18.85
CA LYS A 180 -7.04 -4.52 -19.04
C LYS A 180 -7.45 -4.62 -20.52
N LEU A 181 -7.70 -3.50 -21.18
CA LEU A 181 -8.07 -3.48 -22.60
C LEU A 181 -6.95 -4.05 -23.46
N ALA A 182 -5.68 -3.74 -23.17
CA ALA A 182 -4.53 -4.31 -23.87
C ALA A 182 -4.46 -5.84 -23.71
N LEU A 183 -4.76 -6.36 -22.52
CA LEU A 183 -4.81 -7.82 -22.30
C LEU A 183 -5.96 -8.47 -23.07
N ALA A 184 -7.15 -7.87 -23.04
CA ALA A 184 -8.30 -8.34 -23.80
C ALA A 184 -7.98 -8.33 -25.30
N ASP A 185 -7.35 -7.26 -25.79
CA ASP A 185 -6.98 -7.14 -27.19
C ASP A 185 -5.95 -8.18 -27.61
N LEU A 186 -4.89 -8.35 -26.81
CA LEU A 186 -3.85 -9.35 -27.04
C LEU A 186 -4.45 -10.75 -27.25
N ILE A 187 -5.39 -11.17 -26.40
CA ILE A 187 -5.98 -12.51 -26.50
C ILE A 187 -7.08 -12.60 -27.58
N GLY A 188 -7.72 -11.47 -27.90
CA GLY A 188 -8.74 -11.36 -28.95
C GLY A 188 -8.17 -11.33 -30.37
N SER A 189 -6.98 -10.74 -30.54
CA SER A 189 -6.34 -10.49 -31.84
C SER A 189 -5.59 -11.69 -32.42
N GLN A 190 -5.49 -12.81 -31.70
CA GLN A 190 -4.67 -13.97 -32.09
C GLN A 190 -5.53 -15.19 -32.49
N PRO A 191 -5.60 -15.57 -33.79
CA PRO A 191 -6.43 -16.71 -34.24
C PRO A 191 -5.93 -18.08 -33.77
N ARG A 192 -4.61 -18.26 -33.60
CA ARG A 192 -3.98 -19.53 -33.22
C ARG A 192 -3.45 -19.55 -31.78
N LEU A 193 -4.05 -18.75 -30.89
CA LEU A 193 -3.66 -18.71 -29.49
C LEU A 193 -4.00 -20.05 -28.80
N PRO A 194 -3.06 -20.71 -28.10
CA PRO A 194 -3.39 -21.90 -27.32
C PRO A 194 -4.49 -21.63 -26.31
N GLU A 195 -5.46 -22.56 -26.19
CA GLU A 195 -6.64 -22.35 -25.35
C GLU A 195 -6.29 -22.10 -23.87
N ILE A 196 -5.26 -22.78 -23.37
CA ILE A 196 -4.74 -22.56 -22.00
C ILE A 196 -4.31 -21.10 -21.79
N VAL A 197 -3.63 -20.51 -22.78
CA VAL A 197 -3.17 -19.12 -22.72
C VAL A 197 -4.36 -18.16 -22.81
N ARG A 198 -5.32 -18.45 -23.69
CA ARG A 198 -6.58 -17.69 -23.82
C ARG A 198 -7.34 -17.66 -22.49
N GLN A 199 -7.62 -18.82 -21.90
CA GLN A 199 -8.36 -18.93 -20.64
C GLN A 199 -7.63 -18.25 -19.48
N THR A 200 -6.31 -18.36 -19.43
CA THR A 200 -5.51 -17.64 -18.44
C THR A 200 -5.65 -16.14 -18.63
N GLY A 201 -5.51 -15.62 -19.85
CA GLY A 201 -5.70 -14.20 -20.13
C GLY A 201 -7.09 -13.68 -19.74
N ILE A 202 -8.16 -14.44 -20.06
CA ILE A 202 -9.54 -14.10 -19.65
C ILE A 202 -9.65 -14.01 -18.13
N ARG A 203 -9.10 -14.99 -17.40
CA ARG A 203 -9.09 -15.00 -15.92
C ARG A 203 -8.38 -13.77 -15.36
N LEU A 204 -7.25 -13.38 -15.96
CA LEU A 204 -6.42 -12.29 -15.46
C LEU A 204 -7.01 -10.88 -15.70
N LEU A 205 -8.05 -10.72 -16.53
CA LEU A 205 -8.68 -9.43 -16.78
C LEU A 205 -9.19 -8.75 -15.50
N GLU A 206 -9.68 -9.52 -14.53
CA GLU A 206 -10.21 -9.00 -13.25
C GLU A 206 -9.11 -8.63 -12.24
N HIS A 207 -7.84 -8.92 -12.54
CA HIS A 207 -6.70 -8.58 -11.68
C HIS A 207 -6.16 -7.16 -11.88
N TYR A 208 -6.67 -6.46 -12.90
CA TYR A 208 -6.37 -5.06 -13.19
C TYR A 208 -7.55 -4.18 -12.78
N LEU A 209 -7.42 -3.58 -11.60
CA LEU A 209 -8.46 -2.77 -10.96
C LEU A 209 -8.38 -1.32 -11.40
N ASN A 210 -9.52 -0.65 -11.34
CA ASN A 210 -9.70 0.72 -11.81
C ASN A 210 -10.50 1.58 -10.81
N ASP A 211 -10.39 1.37 -9.50
CA ASP A 211 -11.16 2.15 -8.51
C ASP A 211 -10.51 3.45 -8.04
N ASN A 212 -9.20 3.52 -8.04
CA ASN A 212 -8.49 4.67 -7.48
C ASN A 212 -7.84 5.54 -8.57
N THR A 213 -7.13 6.59 -8.19
CA THR A 213 -6.40 7.47 -9.12
C THR A 213 -5.34 6.70 -9.92
N SER A 214 -4.60 5.85 -9.23
CA SER A 214 -3.46 5.10 -9.74
C SER A 214 -3.88 3.67 -10.09
N PRO A 215 -3.22 2.99 -11.05
CA PRO A 215 -3.45 1.57 -11.31
C PRO A 215 -3.21 0.70 -10.09
N GLU A 216 -4.22 -0.08 -9.72
CA GLU A 216 -4.13 -1.08 -8.66
C GLU A 216 -4.20 -2.49 -9.27
N THR A 217 -3.33 -3.37 -8.80
CA THR A 217 -3.29 -4.77 -9.22
C THR A 217 -3.10 -5.67 -8.03
N PHE A 218 -3.63 -6.89 -8.10
CA PHE A 218 -3.45 -7.91 -7.07
C PHE A 218 -3.01 -9.23 -7.67
N SER A 219 -2.43 -10.09 -6.82
CA SER A 219 -1.80 -11.34 -7.23
C SER A 219 -2.62 -12.16 -8.22
N PHE A 220 -1.99 -12.60 -9.30
CA PHE A 220 -2.57 -13.51 -10.30
C PHE A 220 -2.87 -14.88 -9.70
N ASN A 221 -2.01 -15.35 -8.80
CA ASN A 221 -2.15 -16.62 -8.10
C ASN A 221 -1.88 -16.41 -6.61
N VAL A 222 -2.63 -17.11 -5.75
CA VAL A 222 -2.28 -17.22 -4.32
C VAL A 222 -1.12 -18.21 -4.18
N VAL A 223 -0.01 -17.79 -3.57
CA VAL A 223 1.21 -18.59 -3.50
C VAL A 223 1.35 -19.30 -2.15
N PRO A 224 1.75 -20.58 -2.08
CA PRO A 224 2.12 -21.21 -0.82
C PRO A 224 3.51 -20.76 -0.36
N LEU A 225 3.66 -20.34 0.89
CA LEU A 225 4.98 -20.08 1.46
C LEU A 225 5.54 -21.38 2.05
N ARG A 226 6.43 -22.03 1.31
CA ARG A 226 7.11 -23.27 1.73
C ARG A 226 8.61 -23.19 1.42
N PRO A 227 9.47 -23.84 2.23
CA PRO A 227 10.91 -23.87 1.96
C PRO A 227 11.25 -24.38 0.55
N SER A 228 10.52 -25.41 0.08
CA SER A 228 10.72 -25.99 -1.27
C SER A 228 10.34 -25.05 -2.43
N LEU A 229 9.62 -23.97 -2.16
CA LEU A 229 9.25 -22.94 -3.13
C LEU A 229 10.00 -21.62 -2.90
N GLY A 230 10.92 -21.59 -1.93
CA GLY A 230 11.72 -20.41 -1.59
C GLY A 230 11.04 -19.43 -0.63
N MET A 231 9.98 -19.85 0.08
CA MET A 231 9.25 -19.00 1.04
C MET A 231 8.79 -17.67 0.40
N GLY A 232 9.12 -16.52 0.98
CA GLY A 232 8.73 -15.19 0.50
C GLY A 232 9.22 -14.87 -0.91
N ARG A 233 10.28 -15.53 -1.40
CA ARG A 233 10.69 -15.43 -2.82
C ARG A 233 9.55 -15.81 -3.78
N ALA A 234 8.65 -16.70 -3.38
CA ALA A 234 7.52 -17.09 -4.23
C ALA A 234 6.56 -15.91 -4.51
N ILE A 235 6.23 -15.09 -3.50
CA ILE A 235 5.35 -13.93 -3.71
C ILE A 235 6.10 -12.78 -4.41
N ALA A 236 7.40 -12.63 -4.15
CA ALA A 236 8.25 -11.70 -4.87
C ALA A 236 8.29 -12.02 -6.37
N ARG A 237 8.45 -13.31 -6.72
CA ARG A 237 8.41 -13.78 -8.10
C ARG A 237 7.05 -13.51 -8.75
N GLU A 238 5.95 -13.83 -8.08
CA GLU A 238 4.60 -13.55 -8.61
C GLU A 238 4.40 -12.06 -8.88
N SER A 239 4.81 -11.21 -7.93
CA SER A 239 4.72 -9.75 -8.06
C SER A 239 5.58 -9.22 -9.21
N GLY A 240 6.79 -9.75 -9.38
CA GLY A 240 7.66 -9.43 -10.51
C GLY A 240 7.05 -9.83 -11.85
N ILE A 241 6.50 -11.04 -11.96
CA ILE A 241 5.83 -11.52 -13.19
C ILE A 241 4.62 -10.65 -13.54
N ARG A 242 3.80 -10.29 -12.55
CA ARG A 242 2.67 -9.36 -12.72
C ARG A 242 3.11 -7.96 -13.14
N PHE A 243 4.18 -7.45 -12.55
CA PHE A 243 4.78 -6.18 -12.97
C PHE A 243 5.29 -6.23 -14.41
N LEU A 244 6.03 -7.27 -14.80
CA LEU A 244 6.54 -7.43 -16.16
C LEU A 244 5.41 -7.56 -17.19
N MET A 245 4.36 -8.32 -16.87
CA MET A 245 3.15 -8.38 -17.70
C MET A 245 2.56 -6.98 -17.90
N SER A 246 2.43 -6.20 -16.83
CA SER A 246 1.91 -4.83 -16.90
C SER A 246 2.76 -3.94 -17.82
N GLN A 247 4.09 -4.03 -17.73
CA GLN A 247 5.00 -3.27 -18.61
C GLN A 247 4.84 -3.67 -20.08
N PHE A 248 4.73 -4.97 -20.37
CA PHE A 248 4.54 -5.44 -21.74
C PHE A 248 3.18 -5.07 -22.32
N LEU A 249 2.12 -5.09 -21.52
CA LEU A 249 0.79 -4.64 -21.94
C LEU A 249 0.76 -3.13 -22.24
N ILE A 250 1.48 -2.31 -21.46
CA ILE A 250 1.65 -0.89 -21.77
C ILE A 250 2.43 -0.70 -23.07
N GLY A 251 3.54 -1.42 -23.26
CA GLY A 251 4.29 -1.39 -24.53
C GLY A 251 3.45 -1.85 -25.73
N TYR A 252 2.55 -2.82 -25.52
CA TYR A 252 1.61 -3.29 -26.52
C TYR A 252 0.59 -2.20 -26.87
N ALA A 253 -0.04 -1.58 -25.88
CA ALA A 253 -1.00 -0.49 -26.09
C ALA A 253 -0.36 0.70 -26.79
N ASN A 254 0.87 1.09 -26.39
CA ASN A 254 1.61 2.19 -27.00
C ASN A 254 1.74 2.04 -28.52
N ARG A 255 1.95 0.81 -29.00
CA ARG A 255 2.16 0.49 -30.41
C ARG A 255 0.86 0.12 -31.14
N VAL A 256 0.12 -0.86 -30.63
CA VAL A 256 -1.03 -1.45 -31.33
C VAL A 256 -2.25 -0.52 -31.33
N PHE A 257 -2.48 0.19 -30.22
CA PHE A 257 -3.54 1.21 -30.17
C PHE A 257 -3.11 2.53 -30.83
N GLY A 258 -1.85 2.64 -31.25
CA GLY A 258 -1.32 3.81 -31.96
C GLY A 258 -1.11 5.04 -31.07
N LEU A 259 -0.85 4.86 -29.77
CA LEU A 259 -0.58 6.00 -28.88
C LEU A 259 0.67 6.76 -29.31
N GLU A 260 1.76 6.04 -29.61
CA GLU A 260 3.03 6.64 -30.05
C GLU A 260 2.86 7.40 -31.38
N GLU A 261 2.09 6.85 -32.31
CA GLU A 261 1.73 7.49 -33.59
C GLU A 261 1.00 8.83 -33.38
N GLN A 262 0.25 8.94 -32.27
CA GLN A 262 -0.51 10.14 -31.90
C GLN A 262 0.24 11.08 -30.96
N GLY A 263 1.50 10.77 -30.63
CA GLY A 263 2.34 11.59 -29.75
C GLY A 263 2.05 11.40 -28.26
N GLN A 264 1.52 10.24 -27.86
CA GLN A 264 1.32 9.84 -26.47
C GLN A 264 2.15 8.58 -26.17
N THR A 265 2.80 8.55 -25.01
CA THR A 265 3.47 7.33 -24.52
C THR A 265 3.04 7.07 -23.08
N ALA A 266 2.29 6.01 -22.86
CA ALA A 266 1.87 5.59 -21.52
C ALA A 266 3.01 4.85 -20.81
N MET A 267 3.12 5.03 -19.50
CA MET A 267 4.07 4.34 -18.64
C MET A 267 3.46 4.07 -17.26
N THR A 268 3.84 2.96 -16.65
CA THR A 268 3.58 2.68 -15.23
C THR A 268 4.86 2.28 -14.50
N TYR A 269 4.95 2.57 -13.21
CA TYR A 269 6.11 2.25 -12.38
C TYR A 269 5.76 2.25 -10.89
N PHE A 270 6.60 1.65 -10.06
CA PHE A 270 6.45 1.78 -8.61
C PHE A 270 7.02 3.11 -8.11
N ALA A 271 6.24 3.84 -7.32
CA ALA A 271 6.68 5.01 -6.58
C ALA A 271 5.98 5.02 -5.22
N PRO A 272 6.59 5.58 -4.15
CA PRO A 272 5.97 5.63 -2.83
C PRO A 272 5.31 6.98 -2.50
N HIS A 273 5.38 7.97 -3.41
CA HIS A 273 4.78 9.29 -3.22
C HIS A 273 3.96 9.70 -4.44
N PRO A 274 2.90 10.52 -4.25
CA PRO A 274 2.32 11.28 -5.35
C PRO A 274 3.39 12.20 -5.99
N PRO A 275 3.41 12.35 -7.33
CA PRO A 275 4.41 13.16 -8.01
C PRO A 275 4.39 14.65 -7.64
N VAL A 276 5.54 15.31 -7.60
CA VAL A 276 5.72 16.72 -7.22
C VAL A 276 4.84 17.64 -8.05
N ARG A 277 4.79 17.45 -9.37
CA ARG A 277 3.93 18.26 -10.25
C ARG A 277 2.44 18.03 -9.99
N GLN A 278 2.03 16.82 -9.63
CA GLN A 278 0.66 16.54 -9.21
C GLN A 278 0.34 17.22 -7.86
N LYS A 279 1.31 17.29 -6.93
CA LYS A 279 1.19 18.10 -5.69
C LYS A 279 1.04 19.58 -6.00
N GLU A 280 1.85 20.11 -6.91
CA GLU A 280 1.78 21.50 -7.35
C GLU A 280 0.42 21.81 -8.00
N LEU A 281 -0.08 20.95 -8.89
CA LEU A 281 -1.39 21.13 -9.50
C LEU A 281 -2.51 21.10 -8.46
N ASN A 282 -2.44 20.20 -7.48
CA ASN A 282 -3.39 20.11 -6.38
C ASN A 282 -3.50 21.42 -5.59
N ASP A 283 -2.41 22.16 -5.45
CA ASP A 283 -2.38 23.47 -4.79
C ASP A 283 -2.92 24.62 -5.65
N LEU A 284 -3.04 24.42 -6.96
CA LEU A 284 -3.55 25.41 -7.91
C LEU A 284 -5.04 25.24 -8.23
N VAL A 285 -5.64 24.10 -7.91
CA VAL A 285 -7.04 23.80 -8.27
C VAL A 285 -7.91 23.52 -7.05
N SER A 286 -9.23 23.63 -7.24
CA SER A 286 -10.19 23.22 -6.21
C SER A 286 -10.20 21.70 -6.03
N ASP A 287 -10.49 21.26 -4.80
CA ASP A 287 -10.61 19.85 -4.44
C ASP A 287 -11.62 19.05 -5.27
N SER A 288 -12.76 19.65 -5.64
CA SER A 288 -13.72 19.02 -6.55
C SER A 288 -13.12 18.80 -7.94
N PHE A 289 -12.42 19.80 -8.48
CA PHE A 289 -11.83 19.69 -9.81
C PHE A 289 -10.65 18.71 -9.83
N TYR A 290 -9.83 18.67 -8.77
CA TYR A 290 -8.78 17.65 -8.62
C TYR A 290 -9.36 16.23 -8.70
N ARG A 291 -10.46 15.97 -7.98
CA ARG A 291 -11.15 14.68 -8.07
C ARG A 291 -11.67 14.38 -9.46
N ASP A 292 -12.27 15.36 -10.14
CA ASP A 292 -12.79 15.17 -11.49
C ASP A 292 -11.70 14.79 -12.51
N LEU A 293 -10.49 15.33 -12.33
CA LEU A 293 -9.32 15.04 -13.16
C LEU A 293 -8.75 13.64 -12.92
N PHE A 294 -8.57 13.27 -11.64
CA PHE A 294 -7.73 12.12 -11.28
C PHE A 294 -8.48 10.90 -10.79
N MET A 295 -9.67 11.05 -10.22
CA MET A 295 -10.40 9.89 -9.72
C MET A 295 -10.89 9.01 -10.86
N SER A 296 -10.53 7.73 -10.78
CA SER A 296 -10.99 6.76 -11.75
C SER A 296 -12.50 6.49 -11.64
N PRO A 297 -13.18 6.30 -12.77
CA PRO A 297 -14.61 6.01 -12.81
C PRO A 297 -14.98 4.54 -12.53
N CYS A 298 -14.05 3.69 -12.08
CA CYS A 298 -14.35 2.32 -11.60
C CYS A 298 -14.96 1.40 -12.67
N LEU A 299 -14.36 1.33 -13.87
CA LEU A 299 -14.80 0.45 -14.97
C LEU A 299 -14.52 -1.04 -14.72
N SER A 300 -13.37 -1.37 -14.14
CA SER A 300 -12.91 -2.75 -13.96
C SER A 300 -12.83 -3.14 -12.49
N GLY A 301 -13.34 -4.32 -12.11
CA GLY A 301 -13.28 -4.85 -10.75
C GLY A 301 -14.62 -4.89 -9.99
N TRP A 302 -15.65 -4.19 -10.48
CA TRP A 302 -16.97 -4.13 -9.83
C TRP A 302 -18.09 -4.34 -10.83
N ASP A 303 -19.16 -5.00 -10.38
CA ASP A 303 -20.39 -5.14 -11.17
C ASP A 303 -21.15 -3.82 -11.30
N ARG A 304 -21.06 -2.95 -10.28
CA ARG A 304 -21.68 -1.61 -10.24
C ARG A 304 -20.62 -0.53 -10.03
N GLY A 305 -19.97 -0.14 -11.13
CA GLY A 305 -18.86 0.83 -11.10
C GLY A 305 -19.23 2.18 -10.49
N GLU A 306 -20.42 2.70 -10.78
CA GLU A 306 -20.87 4.01 -10.27
C GLU A 306 -21.11 4.03 -8.75
N GLU A 307 -21.49 2.90 -8.14
CA GLU A 307 -21.57 2.75 -6.68
C GLU A 307 -20.17 2.83 -6.05
N LYS A 308 -19.21 2.10 -6.62
CA LYS A 308 -17.81 2.14 -6.16
C LYS A 308 -17.19 3.52 -6.37
N HIS A 309 -17.45 4.20 -7.48
CA HIS A 309 -16.94 5.56 -7.72
C HIS A 309 -17.45 6.55 -6.66
N ARG A 310 -18.73 6.47 -6.28
CA ARG A 310 -19.29 7.28 -5.17
C ARG A 310 -18.65 6.95 -3.82
N TYR A 311 -18.38 5.67 -3.55
CA TYR A 311 -17.62 5.27 -2.36
C TYR A 311 -16.22 5.89 -2.35
N MET A 312 -15.50 5.88 -3.47
CA MET A 312 -14.20 6.51 -3.55
C MET A 312 -14.28 8.03 -3.35
N GLN A 313 -15.35 8.68 -3.82
CA GLN A 313 -15.54 10.12 -3.61
C GLN A 313 -15.69 10.42 -2.12
N LEU A 314 -16.44 9.59 -1.40
CA LEU A 314 -16.56 9.66 0.05
C LEU A 314 -15.18 9.51 0.73
N CYS A 315 -14.38 8.51 0.33
CA CYS A 315 -13.04 8.30 0.89
C CYS A 315 -12.16 9.54 0.77
N HIS A 316 -12.10 10.17 -0.42
CA HIS A 316 -11.34 11.41 -0.63
C HIS A 316 -11.86 12.54 0.25
N GLN A 317 -13.18 12.76 0.29
CA GLN A 317 -13.79 13.83 1.08
C GLN A 317 -13.53 13.67 2.58
N VAL A 318 -13.58 12.44 3.09
CA VAL A 318 -13.34 12.15 4.52
C VAL A 318 -11.89 12.41 4.87
N LEU A 319 -10.92 11.99 4.06
CA LEU A 319 -9.50 12.22 4.34
C LEU A 319 -9.12 13.70 4.25
N SER A 320 -9.69 14.43 3.30
CA SER A 320 -9.60 15.89 3.22
C SER A 320 -10.11 16.57 4.50
N ARG A 321 -11.30 16.19 4.97
CA ARG A 321 -11.89 16.71 6.22
C ARG A 321 -11.08 16.30 7.45
N SER A 322 -10.52 15.09 7.45
CA SER A 322 -9.72 14.57 8.55
C SER A 322 -8.47 15.41 8.76
N GLN A 323 -7.76 15.80 7.70
CA GLN A 323 -6.60 16.71 7.80
C GLN A 323 -6.95 18.08 8.41
N LEU A 324 -8.13 18.63 8.11
CA LEU A 324 -8.59 19.87 8.78
C LEU A 324 -8.80 19.65 10.28
N ASN A 325 -9.42 18.51 10.66
CA ASN A 325 -9.63 18.16 12.06
C ASN A 325 -8.31 17.84 12.79
N ALA A 326 -7.25 17.47 12.07
CA ALA A 326 -5.91 17.29 12.62
C ALA A 326 -5.39 18.59 13.25
N VAL A 327 -5.67 19.75 12.64
CA VAL A 327 -5.26 21.08 13.16
C VAL A 327 -5.83 21.33 14.55
N ALA A 328 -7.10 20.99 14.79
CA ALA A 328 -7.73 21.13 16.09
C ALA A 328 -7.01 20.26 17.15
N LYS A 329 -6.70 19.00 16.80
CA LYS A 329 -5.95 18.10 17.69
C LYS A 329 -4.52 18.58 17.96
N LEU A 330 -3.86 19.19 16.98
CA LEU A 330 -2.52 19.78 17.15
C LEU A 330 -2.53 20.97 18.12
N ARG A 331 -3.58 21.78 18.09
CA ARG A 331 -3.80 22.84 19.08
C ARG A 331 -4.06 22.27 20.46
N ASP A 332 -4.93 21.27 20.58
CA ASP A 332 -5.25 20.64 21.88
C ASP A 332 -4.04 19.91 22.48
N ALA A 333 -3.18 19.34 21.62
CA ALA A 333 -1.89 18.79 22.02
C ALA A 333 -0.87 19.89 22.41
N GLY A 334 -1.16 21.18 22.26
CA GLY A 334 -0.24 22.27 22.56
C GLY A 334 0.98 22.33 21.63
N ILE A 335 0.87 21.77 20.42
CA ILE A 335 1.90 21.87 19.38
C ILE A 335 1.72 23.18 18.61
N ILE A 336 0.49 23.45 18.19
CA ILE A 336 0.08 24.78 17.68
C ILE A 336 -0.28 25.61 18.91
N THR A 337 0.51 26.66 19.16
CA THR A 337 0.38 27.51 20.36
C THR A 337 -0.24 28.87 20.06
N ASN A 338 -0.32 29.25 18.79
CA ASN A 338 -0.84 30.53 18.31
C ASN A 338 -1.94 30.30 17.26
N ASN A 339 -2.79 31.30 17.04
CA ASN A 339 -3.84 31.25 16.02
C ASN A 339 -3.34 31.46 14.58
N LEU A 340 -2.02 31.53 14.38
CA LEU A 340 -1.40 31.59 13.06
C LEU A 340 -1.16 30.15 12.59
N VAL A 341 -1.97 29.70 11.65
CA VAL A 341 -1.89 28.37 11.04
C VAL A 341 -2.00 28.54 9.53
N VAL A 342 -1.19 27.81 8.78
CA VAL A 342 -1.38 27.69 7.34
C VAL A 342 -2.50 26.70 7.12
N LEU A 343 -3.67 27.19 6.69
CA LEU A 343 -4.78 26.28 6.40
C LEU A 343 -4.32 25.22 5.39
N PRO A 344 -4.43 23.92 5.73
CA PRO A 344 -4.06 22.88 4.79
C PRO A 344 -4.99 22.96 3.58
N ASN A 345 -4.46 22.56 2.42
CA ASN A 345 -5.29 22.44 1.24
C ASN A 345 -6.43 21.46 1.53
N LEU A 346 -7.65 21.81 1.11
CA LEU A 346 -8.81 20.93 1.25
C LEU A 346 -8.69 19.69 0.37
N SER A 347 -7.82 19.71 -0.65
CA SER A 347 -7.62 18.56 -1.51
C SER A 347 -6.46 17.69 -1.05
N ASN A 348 -6.79 16.41 -0.81
CA ASN A 348 -5.87 15.42 -0.30
C ASN A 348 -5.49 14.39 -1.38
N ILE A 349 -4.19 14.24 -1.56
CA ILE A 349 -3.54 13.37 -2.53
C ILE A 349 -3.10 12.03 -1.94
N SER A 350 -3.31 11.78 -0.64
CA SER A 350 -2.79 10.60 0.07
C SER A 350 -3.33 9.29 -0.50
N LEU A 351 -4.53 9.30 -1.09
CA LEU A 351 -5.10 8.14 -1.76
C LEU A 351 -4.47 7.85 -3.13
N ALA A 352 -3.60 8.71 -3.66
CA ALA A 352 -2.89 8.42 -4.91
C ALA A 352 -1.71 7.45 -4.72
N ASN A 353 -1.47 6.96 -3.48
CA ASN A 353 -0.40 6.01 -3.20
C ASN A 353 -0.59 5.15 -1.92
N ASN A 354 -1.28 4.03 -2.05
CA ASN A 354 -1.44 3.02 -1.00
C ASN A 354 -0.25 2.05 -0.88
N GLY A 355 0.85 2.24 -1.61
CA GLY A 355 2.05 1.41 -1.50
C GLY A 355 1.81 -0.07 -1.88
N THR A 356 2.41 -0.98 -1.11
CA THR A 356 2.24 -2.43 -1.29
C THR A 356 1.60 -3.06 -0.07
N HIS A 357 0.60 -3.91 -0.28
CA HIS A 357 0.03 -4.74 0.77
C HIS A 357 0.44 -6.20 0.56
N ILE A 358 0.80 -6.88 1.65
CA ILE A 358 1.10 -8.32 1.64
C ILE A 358 0.16 -9.03 2.60
N SER A 359 -0.69 -9.90 2.05
CA SER A 359 -1.64 -10.71 2.78
C SER A 359 -1.11 -12.12 2.99
N LEU A 360 -1.14 -12.60 4.23
CA LEU A 360 -0.86 -13.98 4.61
C LEU A 360 -2.16 -14.67 5.03
N GLY A 361 -2.44 -15.84 4.46
CA GLY A 361 -3.57 -16.69 4.85
C GLY A 361 -3.12 -17.92 5.64
N SER A 362 -3.91 -18.34 6.63
CA SER A 362 -3.74 -19.62 7.31
C SER A 362 -4.79 -20.62 6.80
N ARG A 363 -4.32 -21.70 6.18
CA ARG A 363 -5.18 -22.80 5.72
C ARG A 363 -5.87 -23.49 6.90
N ARG A 364 -5.19 -23.61 8.02
CA ARG A 364 -5.61 -24.29 9.24
C ARG A 364 -6.74 -23.53 9.93
N ILE A 365 -6.57 -22.22 10.15
CA ILE A 365 -7.64 -21.38 10.69
C ILE A 365 -8.81 -21.33 9.69
N GLY A 366 -8.51 -21.16 8.39
CA GLY A 366 -9.55 -21.15 7.35
C GLY A 366 -10.35 -22.45 7.31
N ALA A 367 -9.70 -23.60 7.42
CA ALA A 367 -10.37 -24.92 7.47
C ALA A 367 -11.22 -25.07 8.73
N ALA A 368 -10.71 -24.65 9.89
CA ALA A 368 -11.48 -24.69 11.14
C ALA A 368 -12.71 -23.75 11.08
N MET A 369 -12.59 -22.58 10.45
CA MET A 369 -13.71 -21.65 10.24
C MET A 369 -14.74 -22.19 9.23
N ALA A 370 -14.30 -22.96 8.23
CA ALA A 370 -15.17 -23.59 7.25
C ALA A 370 -15.95 -24.78 7.84
N ASP A 371 -15.36 -25.50 8.80
CA ASP A 371 -15.97 -26.64 9.47
C ASP A 371 -16.75 -26.23 10.72
N ALA A 372 -18.08 -26.24 10.62
CA ALA A 372 -18.96 -25.96 11.75
C ALA A 372 -18.78 -26.92 12.94
N GLY A 373 -18.23 -28.13 12.71
CA GLY A 373 -17.93 -29.12 13.75
C GLY A 373 -16.64 -28.85 14.54
N SER A 374 -15.77 -27.94 14.08
CA SER A 374 -14.47 -27.67 14.72
C SER A 374 -14.58 -27.03 16.11
N GLY A 375 -15.70 -26.34 16.38
CA GLY A 375 -15.88 -25.50 17.56
C GLY A 375 -15.05 -24.20 17.54
N PHE A 376 -14.33 -23.91 16.46
CA PHE A 376 -13.68 -22.62 16.21
C PHE A 376 -14.67 -21.69 15.49
N ASN A 377 -14.77 -20.43 15.92
CA ASN A 377 -15.80 -19.51 15.42
C ASN A 377 -15.26 -18.08 15.30
N ALA A 378 -16.09 -17.16 14.78
CA ALA A 378 -15.70 -15.77 14.55
C ALA A 378 -15.23 -15.01 15.81
N LEU A 379 -15.74 -15.36 17.01
CA LEU A 379 -15.24 -14.79 18.26
C LEU A 379 -13.80 -15.24 18.55
N HIS A 380 -13.49 -16.52 18.31
CA HIS A 380 -12.13 -17.05 18.47
C HIS A 380 -11.17 -16.44 17.44
N GLU A 381 -11.58 -16.36 16.17
CA GLU A 381 -10.82 -15.70 15.11
C GLU A 381 -10.50 -14.24 15.48
N LYS A 382 -11.50 -13.47 15.90
CA LYS A 382 -11.34 -12.07 16.29
C LYS A 382 -10.42 -11.91 17.50
N ARG A 383 -10.58 -12.75 18.53
CA ARG A 383 -9.78 -12.70 19.76
C ARG A 383 -8.31 -13.01 19.51
N LEU A 384 -8.01 -14.11 18.80
CA LEU A 384 -6.63 -14.46 18.47
C LEU A 384 -6.03 -13.47 17.46
N GLY A 385 -6.80 -13.06 16.46
CA GLY A 385 -6.37 -12.15 15.41
C GLY A 385 -5.98 -10.77 15.95
N ASP A 386 -6.83 -10.15 16.77
CA ASP A 386 -6.53 -8.85 17.36
C ASP A 386 -5.28 -8.90 18.26
N LEU A 387 -5.13 -9.96 19.07
CA LEU A 387 -3.96 -10.14 19.91
C LEU A 387 -2.68 -10.34 19.10
N ALA A 388 -2.75 -11.12 18.02
CA ALA A 388 -1.63 -11.31 17.11
C ALA A 388 -1.21 -9.99 16.45
N ILE A 389 -2.16 -9.12 16.08
CA ILE A 389 -1.88 -7.78 15.56
C ILE A 389 -1.16 -6.94 16.62
N LYS A 390 -1.64 -6.91 17.88
CA LYS A 390 -0.98 -6.16 18.95
C LYS A 390 0.47 -6.59 19.18
N ILE A 391 0.73 -7.89 19.15
CA ILE A 391 2.09 -8.41 19.29
C ILE A 391 2.93 -7.98 18.08
N SER A 392 2.40 -8.18 16.87
CA SER A 392 3.09 -7.85 15.61
C SER A 392 3.44 -6.36 15.49
N GLU A 393 2.59 -5.45 16.00
CA GLU A 393 2.86 -4.00 16.01
C GLU A 393 4.20 -3.63 16.67
N HIS A 394 4.67 -4.43 17.64
CA HIS A 394 5.97 -4.19 18.31
C HIS A 394 7.17 -4.45 17.41
N PHE A 395 7.02 -5.27 16.37
CA PHE A 395 8.08 -5.69 15.45
C PHE A 395 8.15 -4.86 14.17
N LEU A 396 7.12 -4.05 13.88
CA LEU A 396 7.05 -3.23 12.66
C LEU A 396 8.25 -2.29 12.41
N PRO A 397 8.95 -1.75 13.44
CA PRO A 397 10.17 -0.97 13.20
C PRO A 397 11.29 -1.74 12.47
N LEU A 398 11.26 -3.07 12.43
CA LEU A 398 12.24 -3.88 11.69
C LEU A 398 12.12 -3.75 10.17
N PHE A 399 10.95 -3.36 9.65
CA PHE A 399 10.68 -3.30 8.21
C PHE A 399 10.99 -1.93 7.61
N VAL A 400 10.73 -0.87 8.37
CA VAL A 400 10.79 0.53 7.92
C VAL A 400 12.22 0.95 7.65
N GLY A 401 12.51 1.37 6.41
CA GLY A 401 13.85 1.70 5.93
C GLY A 401 14.71 0.47 5.61
N THR A 402 14.51 -0.65 6.33
CA THR A 402 15.26 -1.90 6.16
C THR A 402 14.96 -2.58 4.83
N TYR A 403 13.67 -2.88 4.59
CA TYR A 403 13.20 -3.62 3.41
C TYR A 403 12.35 -2.76 2.48
N SER A 404 11.58 -1.82 3.00
CA SER A 404 10.88 -0.81 2.19
C SER A 404 11.16 0.59 2.71
N ALA A 405 11.17 1.57 1.83
CA ALA A 405 11.35 2.97 2.23
C ALA A 405 10.57 3.92 1.31
N ALA A 406 10.46 5.18 1.74
CA ALA A 406 9.92 6.28 0.95
C ALA A 406 10.76 7.54 1.20
N PRO A 407 11.99 7.60 0.64
CA PRO A 407 12.91 8.71 0.88
C PRO A 407 12.30 10.04 0.40
N TYR A 408 12.25 11.05 1.26
CA TYR A 408 11.67 12.36 0.92
C TYR A 408 12.43 13.51 1.57
N ARG A 409 12.59 14.62 0.84
CA ARG A 409 13.12 15.88 1.40
C ARG A 409 11.98 16.83 1.72
N LEU A 410 11.91 17.24 2.97
CA LEU A 410 11.06 18.34 3.43
C LEU A 410 11.90 19.62 3.52
N ALA A 411 11.48 20.68 2.85
CA ALA A 411 12.10 22.00 3.01
C ALA A 411 11.76 22.58 4.38
N PHE A 412 12.51 23.60 4.82
CA PHE A 412 12.12 24.38 6.00
C PHE A 412 10.69 24.91 5.87
N SER A 413 10.29 25.45 4.72
CA SER A 413 8.91 25.95 4.49
C SER A 413 7.82 24.91 4.67
N ASP A 414 8.15 23.61 4.60
CA ASP A 414 7.18 22.52 4.77
C ASP A 414 7.03 22.12 6.25
N PHE A 415 7.91 22.59 7.15
CA PHE A 415 7.91 22.28 8.58
C PHE A 415 6.84 23.03 9.41
N HIS A 416 5.71 23.31 8.78
CA HIS A 416 4.49 23.66 9.47
C HIS A 416 3.92 22.42 10.17
N PRO A 417 3.61 22.46 11.48
CA PRO A 417 3.12 21.27 12.19
C PRO A 417 1.87 20.66 11.52
N GLU A 418 0.97 21.50 11.01
CA GLU A 418 -0.25 21.11 10.29
C GLU A 418 -0.03 20.47 8.91
N ARG A 419 1.18 20.58 8.34
CA ARG A 419 1.57 19.92 7.09
C ARG A 419 2.49 18.74 7.36
N ALA A 420 3.59 18.96 8.09
CA ALA A 420 4.64 17.98 8.31
C ALA A 420 4.19 16.76 9.13
N MET A 421 3.24 16.92 10.07
CA MET A 421 2.74 15.78 10.86
C MET A 421 1.66 14.96 10.15
N GLY A 422 1.21 15.37 8.97
CA GLY A 422 0.24 14.63 8.16
C GLY A 422 -0.93 14.11 8.99
N PHE A 423 -1.10 12.79 9.02
CA PHE A 423 -2.18 12.14 9.75
C PHE A 423 -1.87 11.76 11.20
N LEU A 424 -0.62 11.88 11.66
CA LEU A 424 -0.19 11.49 13.01
C LEU A 424 -1.10 11.98 14.16
N PRO A 425 -1.76 13.15 14.10
CA PRO A 425 -2.72 13.57 15.13
C PRO A 425 -3.93 12.62 15.30
N HIS A 426 -4.22 11.78 14.32
CA HIS A 426 -5.25 10.74 14.36
C HIS A 426 -4.71 9.35 14.67
N GLU A 427 -3.38 9.20 14.72
CA GLU A 427 -2.70 7.90 14.85
C GLU A 427 -1.95 7.76 16.19
N LEU A 428 -1.68 8.89 16.86
CA LEU A 428 -0.98 8.95 18.15
C LEU A 428 -1.72 9.80 19.17
N ASP A 429 -1.59 9.41 20.44
CA ASP A 429 -2.05 10.19 21.58
C ASP A 429 -1.25 11.51 21.70
N TYR A 430 -1.90 12.55 22.21
CA TYR A 430 -1.34 13.91 22.33
C TYR A 430 -0.01 13.95 23.11
N THR A 431 0.23 13.01 24.03
CA THR A 431 1.47 12.92 24.79
C THR A 431 2.63 12.50 23.90
N HIS A 432 2.49 11.37 23.20
CA HIS A 432 3.55 10.85 22.35
C HIS A 432 3.71 11.68 21.07
N LEU A 433 2.63 12.22 20.51
CA LEU A 433 2.67 13.14 19.38
C LEU A 433 3.57 14.36 19.68
N ARG A 434 3.38 15.01 20.83
CA ARG A 434 4.26 16.11 21.28
C ARG A 434 5.71 15.69 21.43
N MET A 435 5.94 14.53 22.05
CA MET A 435 7.30 14.02 22.29
C MET A 435 8.00 13.74 20.96
N LEU A 436 7.32 13.11 20.02
CA LEU A 436 7.78 12.80 18.67
C LEU A 436 8.07 14.08 17.89
N TRP A 437 7.11 15.03 17.81
CA TRP A 437 7.30 16.31 17.12
C TRP A 437 8.52 17.07 17.65
N ARG A 438 8.73 17.10 18.97
CA ARG A 438 9.89 17.75 19.57
C ARG A 438 11.20 17.06 19.16
N ARG A 439 11.22 15.73 19.11
CA ARG A 439 12.41 14.97 18.66
C ARG A 439 12.67 15.19 17.18
N TRP A 440 11.62 15.27 16.37
CA TRP A 440 11.74 15.54 14.94
C TRP A 440 12.32 16.93 14.67
N ARG A 441 11.81 17.99 15.31
CA ARG A 441 12.43 19.33 15.19
C ARG A 441 13.89 19.38 15.60
N THR A 442 14.29 18.56 16.58
CA THR A 442 15.70 18.44 16.99
C THR A 442 16.53 17.69 15.93
N LYS A 443 15.95 16.69 15.26
CA LYS A 443 16.61 15.93 14.18
C LYS A 443 16.85 16.84 12.96
N ALA A 444 15.85 17.64 12.61
CA ALA A 444 15.88 18.57 11.48
C ALA A 444 16.73 19.84 11.72
N ASP A 445 17.37 19.96 12.90
CA ASP A 445 18.20 21.11 13.31
C ASP A 445 17.55 22.49 13.08
N LEU A 446 16.24 22.59 13.39
CA LEU A 446 15.45 23.80 13.14
C LEU A 446 15.57 24.80 14.28
N SER A 447 16.79 25.26 14.60
CA SER A 447 17.00 26.21 15.71
C SER A 447 17.83 27.42 15.31
N VAL A 448 17.41 28.59 15.81
CA VAL A 448 18.11 29.87 15.65
C VAL A 448 18.41 30.40 17.04
N PHE A 449 19.69 30.68 17.32
CA PHE A 449 20.16 31.08 18.67
C PHE A 449 19.70 30.13 19.80
N GLY A 450 19.60 28.82 19.51
CA GLY A 450 19.18 27.79 20.46
C GLY A 450 17.67 27.72 20.72
N GLN A 451 16.86 28.53 20.03
CA GLN A 451 15.41 28.47 20.09
C GLN A 451 14.87 27.73 18.86
N PRO A 452 13.97 26.73 19.03
CA PRO A 452 13.39 26.03 17.90
C PRO A 452 12.49 26.98 17.11
N MET A 453 12.67 27.02 15.80
CA MET A 453 11.92 27.86 14.87
C MET A 453 11.10 26.97 13.94
N THR A 454 9.82 27.32 13.78
CA THR A 454 8.96 26.80 12.71
C THR A 454 8.70 27.93 11.72
N PRO A 455 8.31 27.63 10.47
CA PRO A 455 8.06 28.67 9.49
C PRO A 455 6.85 29.54 9.88
N PHE A 456 6.81 30.76 9.36
CA PHE A 456 5.82 31.78 9.68
C PHE A 456 4.61 31.75 8.74
N GLY A 457 4.70 31.08 7.59
CA GLY A 457 3.59 30.86 6.65
C GLY A 457 3.82 31.52 5.30
N PRO A 458 4.11 32.84 5.23
CA PRO A 458 4.43 33.47 3.96
C PRO A 458 5.74 32.95 3.38
N GLU A 459 5.66 32.19 2.28
CA GLU A 459 6.81 31.51 1.67
C GLU A 459 8.03 32.41 1.42
N ARG A 460 7.82 33.68 1.05
CA ARG A 460 8.93 34.62 0.80
C ARG A 460 9.72 34.92 2.08
N ILE A 461 9.02 35.02 3.21
CA ILE A 461 9.63 35.23 4.53
C ILE A 461 10.37 33.96 4.94
N ASP A 462 9.72 32.81 4.78
CA ASP A 462 10.30 31.53 5.18
C ASP A 462 11.54 31.17 4.34
N ARG A 463 11.53 31.49 3.04
CA ARG A 463 12.70 31.38 2.16
C ARG A 463 13.85 32.29 2.59
N LEU A 464 13.56 33.54 2.97
CA LEU A 464 14.57 34.48 3.47
C LEU A 464 15.18 34.02 4.80
N ILE A 465 14.35 33.53 5.72
CA ILE A 465 14.80 33.04 7.03
C ILE A 465 15.62 31.76 6.87
N SER A 466 15.15 30.84 6.03
CA SER A 466 15.87 29.62 5.68
C SER A 466 17.26 29.92 5.12
N SER A 467 17.37 30.88 4.19
CA SER A 467 18.67 31.24 3.61
C SER A 467 19.57 31.97 4.62
N LEU A 468 19.03 32.89 5.42
CA LEU A 468 19.80 33.66 6.40
C LEU A 468 20.38 32.80 7.52
N PHE A 469 19.63 31.79 7.97
CA PHE A 469 20.02 30.94 9.10
C PHE A 469 20.43 29.52 8.71
N GLY A 470 20.47 29.20 7.41
CA GLY A 470 20.85 27.89 6.91
C GLY A 470 19.88 26.75 7.29
N LEU A 471 18.61 27.06 7.50
CA LEU A 471 17.59 26.07 7.88
C LEU A 471 17.18 25.26 6.65
N ARG A 472 17.70 24.03 6.52
CA ARG A 472 17.51 23.21 5.31
C ARG A 472 16.23 22.36 5.33
N GLY A 473 15.63 22.15 6.50
CA GLY A 473 14.56 21.17 6.70
C GLY A 473 15.12 19.79 7.09
N ASP A 474 14.54 18.71 6.59
CA ASP A 474 14.91 17.34 6.96
C ASP A 474 14.87 16.38 5.78
N PHE A 475 15.53 15.24 5.97
CA PHE A 475 15.44 14.06 5.12
C PHE A 475 14.71 12.95 5.88
N VAL A 476 13.54 12.55 5.37
CA VAL A 476 12.67 11.55 5.98
C VAL A 476 12.88 10.19 5.30
N PRO A 477 13.22 9.13 6.05
CA PRO A 477 13.40 7.78 5.51
C PRO A 477 12.18 7.18 4.81
N ASP A 478 11.00 7.33 5.43
CA ASP A 478 9.75 6.80 4.90
C ASP A 478 8.61 7.79 5.14
N TYR A 479 8.48 8.77 4.24
CA TYR A 479 7.50 9.84 4.38
C TYR A 479 6.07 9.41 4.08
N ARG A 480 5.89 8.37 3.25
CA ARG A 480 4.57 7.79 2.97
C ARG A 480 3.85 7.40 4.26
N LEU A 481 4.57 6.79 5.21
CA LEU A 481 4.00 6.37 6.50
C LEU A 481 3.59 7.54 7.43
N ILE A 482 3.82 8.79 7.01
CA ILE A 482 3.45 10.01 7.73
C ILE A 482 2.39 10.80 6.94
N ASP A 483 2.51 10.86 5.61
CA ASP A 483 1.59 11.58 4.73
C ASP A 483 0.32 10.81 4.36
N TYR A 484 0.33 9.49 4.56
CA TYR A 484 -0.81 8.59 4.40
C TYR A 484 -1.40 8.19 5.76
N LEU A 485 -2.74 8.09 5.83
CA LEU A 485 -3.42 7.59 7.02
C LEU A 485 -3.14 6.09 7.15
N ALA A 486 -2.13 5.71 7.92
CA ALA A 486 -1.69 4.33 8.04
C ALA A 486 -2.49 3.58 9.12
N CYS A 487 -2.87 4.24 10.22
CA CYS A 487 -3.49 3.56 11.35
C CYS A 487 -4.30 4.47 12.29
N LEU A 488 -5.59 4.19 12.47
CA LEU A 488 -6.42 4.97 13.40
C LEU A 488 -6.15 4.65 14.86
N LEU A 489 -6.06 5.69 15.70
CA LEU A 489 -5.99 5.56 17.15
C LEU A 489 -7.38 5.20 17.73
N SER A 490 -7.40 4.21 18.61
CA SER A 490 -8.58 3.87 19.43
C SER A 490 -9.11 5.07 20.24
N THR A 491 -10.41 5.06 20.57
CA THR A 491 -10.98 5.96 21.59
C THR A 491 -10.95 5.29 22.97
N GLU A 492 -11.17 6.07 24.04
CA GLU A 492 -11.24 5.55 25.42
C GLU A 492 -12.31 4.47 25.61
N ARG A 493 -13.38 4.50 24.80
CA ARG A 493 -14.51 3.55 24.91
C ARG A 493 -14.52 2.48 23.83
N SER A 494 -13.88 2.73 22.69
CA SER A 494 -13.94 1.86 21.51
C SER A 494 -12.54 1.47 21.05
N PRO A 495 -11.86 0.55 21.77
CA PRO A 495 -10.60 -0.02 21.32
C PRO A 495 -10.77 -0.88 20.07
N ALA A 496 -9.89 -0.69 19.08
CA ALA A 496 -9.93 -1.44 17.82
C ALA A 496 -9.63 -2.94 18.00
N LEU A 497 -8.65 -3.26 18.86
CA LEU A 497 -8.01 -4.58 18.94
C LEU A 497 -8.32 -5.33 20.25
N ASN A 498 -9.50 -5.14 20.82
CA ASN A 498 -9.84 -5.75 22.11
C ASN A 498 -10.31 -7.21 22.04
N GLY A 499 -10.31 -7.82 20.85
CA GLY A 499 -10.73 -9.21 20.65
C GLY A 499 -12.24 -9.42 20.67
N GLN A 500 -13.04 -8.35 20.76
CA GLN A 500 -14.49 -8.41 20.75
C GLN A 500 -15.04 -8.16 19.34
N PRO A 501 -16.00 -8.98 18.86
CA PRO A 501 -16.70 -8.71 17.61
C PRO A 501 -17.30 -7.30 17.55
N GLY A 502 -17.27 -6.70 16.36
CA GLY A 502 -17.77 -5.33 16.12
C GLY A 502 -16.92 -4.21 16.75
N SER A 503 -15.70 -4.48 17.23
CA SER A 503 -14.81 -3.45 17.78
C SER A 503 -14.51 -2.34 16.78
N HIS A 504 -14.23 -2.72 15.53
CA HIS A 504 -14.00 -1.79 14.43
C HIS A 504 -15.23 -0.91 14.16
N ASP A 505 -16.45 -1.47 14.20
CA ASP A 505 -17.68 -0.71 13.95
C ASP A 505 -17.93 0.33 15.05
N ARG A 506 -17.69 -0.03 16.32
CA ARG A 506 -17.79 0.91 17.44
C ARG A 506 -16.78 2.05 17.30
N LEU A 507 -15.53 1.75 16.94
CA LEU A 507 -14.52 2.77 16.70
C LEU A 507 -14.91 3.69 15.53
N ARG A 508 -15.42 3.16 14.43
CA ARG A 508 -15.85 3.97 13.28
C ARG A 508 -16.96 4.96 13.65
N ARG A 509 -17.97 4.51 14.41
CA ARG A 509 -19.05 5.38 14.89
C ARG A 509 -18.52 6.52 15.77
N ASP A 510 -17.68 6.18 16.76
CA ASP A 510 -17.08 7.20 17.63
C ASP A 510 -16.25 8.23 16.83
N LEU A 511 -15.47 7.77 15.86
CA LEU A 511 -14.66 8.67 15.02
C LEU A 511 -15.50 9.49 14.04
N ALA A 512 -16.63 8.96 13.57
CA ALA A 512 -17.60 9.68 12.75
C ALA A 512 -18.29 10.80 13.55
N ASP A 513 -18.68 10.53 14.80
CA ASP A 513 -19.22 11.53 15.72
C ASP A 513 -18.21 12.65 16.02
N MET A 514 -16.91 12.34 16.01
CA MET A 514 -15.82 13.31 16.13
C MET A 514 -15.51 14.05 14.81
N GLY A 515 -16.17 13.69 13.71
CA GLY A 515 -15.93 14.24 12.37
C GLY A 515 -14.60 13.81 11.72
N VAL A 516 -13.90 12.82 12.31
CA VAL A 516 -12.57 12.38 11.90
C VAL A 516 -12.63 11.34 10.77
N PHE A 517 -13.69 10.53 10.74
CA PHE A 517 -13.82 9.38 9.85
C PHE A 517 -15.29 9.18 9.41
N ASP A 518 -15.57 8.16 8.59
CA ASP A 518 -16.93 7.79 8.17
C ASP A 518 -17.20 6.30 8.42
N GLU A 519 -18.43 5.96 8.78
CA GLU A 519 -18.85 4.59 9.11
C GLU A 519 -18.79 3.63 7.92
N GLN A 520 -18.93 4.16 6.69
CA GLN A 520 -18.89 3.35 5.48
C GLN A 520 -17.46 2.93 5.13
N MET A 521 -16.45 3.71 5.52
CA MET A 521 -15.07 3.45 5.18
C MET A 521 -14.48 2.29 5.98
N SER A 522 -13.58 1.52 5.36
CA SER A 522 -12.82 0.48 6.04
C SER A 522 -11.83 1.07 7.06
N VAL A 523 -11.74 0.50 8.27
CA VAL A 523 -10.77 0.97 9.29
C VAL A 523 -9.33 0.77 8.80
N TYR A 524 -8.52 1.82 8.94
CA TYR A 524 -7.10 1.80 8.63
C TYR A 524 -6.30 1.24 9.82
N LEU A 525 -5.51 0.20 9.55
CA LEU A 525 -4.62 -0.46 10.50
C LEU A 525 -3.33 -0.84 9.76
N LEU A 526 -2.19 -0.80 10.47
CA LEU A 526 -0.89 -1.24 9.94
C LEU A 526 -0.93 -2.74 9.57
N CYS A 527 -1.53 -3.56 10.42
CA CYS A 527 -1.87 -4.95 10.14
C CYS A 527 -3.38 -5.14 10.28
N LYS A 528 -4.02 -5.70 9.26
CA LYS A 528 -5.47 -5.90 9.23
C LYS A 528 -5.83 -7.37 9.26
N LEU A 529 -6.70 -7.76 10.18
CA LEU A 529 -7.29 -9.09 10.21
C LEU A 529 -8.20 -9.27 8.99
N ARG A 530 -7.92 -10.28 8.18
CA ARG A 530 -8.80 -10.75 7.12
C ARG A 530 -9.67 -11.85 7.73
N GLU A 531 -10.89 -11.48 8.10
CA GLU A 531 -11.87 -12.36 8.75
C GLU A 531 -12.51 -13.31 7.72
N TYR A 532 -12.60 -14.60 8.03
CA TYR A 532 -13.14 -15.63 7.13
C TYR A 532 -14.52 -15.26 6.61
N GLY A 533 -15.42 -14.84 7.50
CA GLY A 533 -16.80 -14.51 7.15
C GLY A 533 -16.95 -13.35 6.17
N LYS A 534 -15.93 -12.50 6.01
CA LYS A 534 -15.91 -11.38 5.06
C LYS A 534 -15.11 -11.69 3.81
N MET A 535 -13.98 -12.37 3.97
CA MET A 535 -12.95 -12.51 2.94
C MET A 535 -12.95 -13.89 2.27
N GLY A 536 -13.60 -14.90 2.86
CA GLY A 536 -13.50 -16.30 2.45
C GLY A 536 -12.19 -16.99 2.89
N PHE A 537 -11.32 -16.30 3.63
CA PHE A 537 -10.11 -16.85 4.25
C PHE A 537 -9.78 -16.11 5.55
N SER A 538 -9.04 -16.77 6.44
CA SER A 538 -8.51 -16.19 7.68
C SER A 538 -7.05 -15.82 7.52
N GLY A 539 -6.67 -14.59 7.86
CA GLY A 539 -5.31 -14.13 7.61
C GLY A 539 -5.01 -12.72 8.12
N PHE A 540 -3.82 -12.23 7.78
CA PHE A 540 -3.38 -10.87 8.09
C PHE A 540 -2.86 -10.18 6.84
N GLU A 541 -3.23 -8.92 6.67
CA GLU A 541 -2.70 -8.04 5.64
C GLU A 541 -1.79 -6.99 6.28
N GLY A 542 -0.51 -6.98 5.89
CA GLY A 542 0.43 -5.92 6.24
C GLY A 542 0.32 -4.77 5.23
N ARG A 543 0.06 -3.54 5.73
CA ARG A 543 -0.19 -2.33 4.93
C ARG A 543 0.88 -1.24 5.09
N TYR A 544 2.01 -1.60 5.69
CA TYR A 544 3.09 -0.69 6.07
C TYR A 544 4.27 -0.69 5.08
N TYR A 545 4.17 -1.37 3.93
CA TYR A 545 5.23 -1.33 2.92
C TYR A 545 5.05 -0.16 1.96
N SER A 546 6.11 0.62 1.80
CA SER A 546 6.16 1.74 0.86
C SER A 546 6.70 1.27 -0.49
N LEU A 547 7.99 1.47 -0.78
CA LEU A 547 8.64 1.00 -2.01
C LEU A 547 9.75 0.00 -1.69
N PHE A 548 9.75 -1.15 -2.38
CA PHE A 548 10.85 -2.11 -2.40
C PHE A 548 11.87 -1.75 -3.49
N GLU A 549 13.17 -1.87 -3.22
CA GLU A 549 14.20 -1.62 -4.23
C GLU A 549 14.37 -2.85 -5.14
N THR A 550 14.21 -4.05 -4.61
CA THR A 550 14.16 -5.32 -5.37
C THR A 550 12.95 -6.17 -4.98
N PHE A 551 12.54 -7.08 -5.86
CA PHE A 551 11.52 -8.07 -5.50
C PHE A 551 12.11 -9.16 -4.60
N ASP A 552 13.17 -9.86 -5.03
CA ASP A 552 13.67 -11.06 -4.35
C ASP A 552 14.24 -10.70 -2.96
N THR A 553 15.21 -9.80 -2.91
CA THR A 553 15.98 -9.54 -1.69
C THR A 553 15.29 -8.60 -0.70
N ASP A 554 14.37 -7.74 -1.15
CA ASP A 554 13.60 -6.89 -0.24
C ASP A 554 12.19 -7.42 0.01
N MET A 555 11.34 -7.54 -1.03
CA MET A 555 9.95 -8.00 -0.84
C MET A 555 9.89 -9.46 -0.36
N GLY A 556 10.74 -10.34 -0.88
CA GLY A 556 10.82 -11.74 -0.45
C GLY A 556 11.20 -11.86 1.02
N ARG A 557 12.28 -11.19 1.44
CA ARG A 557 12.75 -11.21 2.84
C ARG A 557 11.81 -10.50 3.81
N ALA A 558 11.15 -9.42 3.37
CA ALA A 558 10.09 -8.79 4.14
C ALA A 558 8.92 -9.74 4.37
N THR A 559 8.52 -10.50 3.34
CA THR A 559 7.45 -11.51 3.48
C THR A 559 7.85 -12.62 4.44
N ASP A 560 9.09 -13.10 4.36
CA ASP A 560 9.64 -14.08 5.30
C ASP A 560 9.55 -13.58 6.75
N LEU A 561 9.99 -12.34 6.99
CA LEU A 561 9.97 -11.73 8.31
C LEU A 561 8.54 -11.50 8.80
N GLN A 562 7.62 -11.06 7.94
CA GLN A 562 6.21 -10.91 8.29
C GLN A 562 5.58 -12.26 8.67
N ASN A 563 5.88 -13.32 7.91
CA ASN A 563 5.42 -14.65 8.25
C ASN A 563 5.98 -15.10 9.61
N LEU A 564 7.29 -14.94 9.81
CA LEU A 564 7.96 -15.29 11.07
C LEU A 564 7.37 -14.54 12.27
N VAL A 565 7.16 -13.23 12.16
CA VAL A 565 6.52 -12.42 13.21
C VAL A 565 5.08 -12.88 13.48
N THR A 566 4.34 -13.25 12.43
CA THR A 566 2.96 -13.75 12.55
C THR A 566 2.92 -15.06 13.33
N VAL A 567 3.71 -16.07 12.95
CA VAL A 567 3.76 -17.34 13.68
C VAL A 567 4.33 -17.17 15.10
N LEU A 568 5.30 -16.26 15.28
CA LEU A 568 5.86 -15.92 16.59
C LEU A 568 4.80 -15.29 17.51
N ALA A 569 3.88 -14.48 16.97
CA ALA A 569 2.75 -13.96 17.73
C ALA A 569 1.86 -15.10 18.24
N TYR A 570 1.58 -16.13 17.42
CA TYR A 570 0.83 -17.32 17.86
C TYR A 570 1.59 -18.16 18.88
N LEU A 571 2.92 -18.24 18.78
CA LEU A 571 3.76 -18.87 19.79
C LEU A 571 3.59 -18.17 21.15
N PHE A 572 3.71 -16.84 21.20
CA PHE A 572 3.55 -16.10 22.44
C PHE A 572 2.13 -16.18 23.02
N ILE A 573 1.10 -16.21 22.17
CA ILE A 573 -0.28 -16.43 22.60
C ILE A 573 -0.44 -17.81 23.25
N ALA A 574 0.12 -18.85 22.63
CA ALA A 574 0.10 -20.20 23.18
C ALA A 574 0.87 -20.32 24.50
N GLU A 575 1.94 -19.54 24.67
CA GLU A 575 2.74 -19.46 25.90
C GLU A 575 2.12 -18.58 27.01
N GLY A 576 0.97 -17.94 26.74
CA GLY A 576 0.16 -17.27 27.77
C GLY A 576 0.10 -15.75 27.67
N VAL A 577 0.59 -15.13 26.59
CA VAL A 577 0.30 -13.70 26.32
C VAL A 577 -1.18 -13.55 26.00
N ASP A 578 -1.84 -12.58 26.63
CA ASP A 578 -3.25 -12.25 26.44
C ASP A 578 -3.47 -10.73 26.25
N HIS A 579 -4.71 -10.29 26.03
CA HIS A 579 -5.03 -8.86 25.87
C HIS A 579 -4.74 -8.02 27.11
N GLY A 580 -4.66 -8.61 28.31
CA GLY A 580 -4.29 -7.92 29.55
C GLY A 580 -2.81 -7.56 29.60
N HIS A 581 -1.95 -8.35 28.94
CA HIS A 581 -0.53 -8.05 28.81
C HIS A 581 -0.24 -6.89 27.85
N ILE A 582 -1.17 -6.60 26.92
CA ILE A 582 -1.07 -5.50 25.95
C ILE A 582 -2.40 -4.72 25.88
N PRO A 583 -2.64 -3.79 26.83
CA PRO A 583 -3.88 -3.01 26.86
C PRO A 583 -4.08 -2.09 25.64
N ASP A 584 -5.34 -1.73 25.35
CA ASP A 584 -5.73 -0.88 24.19
C ASP A 584 -6.16 0.54 24.56
N THR A 585 -5.79 1.02 25.74
CA THR A 585 -6.02 2.44 26.05
C THR A 585 -5.20 3.31 25.08
N PRO A 586 -5.72 4.46 24.61
CA PRO A 586 -5.04 5.27 23.59
C PRO A 586 -3.58 5.61 23.91
N PRO A 587 -3.19 5.93 25.17
CA PRO A 587 -1.78 6.17 25.49
C PRO A 587 -0.89 4.93 25.32
N VAL A 588 -1.38 3.73 25.65
CA VAL A 588 -0.62 2.47 25.52
C VAL A 588 -0.49 2.04 24.06
N GLU A 589 -1.55 2.24 23.28
CA GLU A 589 -1.53 2.05 21.83
C GLU A 589 -0.56 3.00 21.14
N SER A 590 -0.61 4.27 21.53
CA SER A 590 0.34 5.26 21.04
C SER A 590 1.77 4.97 21.49
N GLU A 591 1.98 4.42 22.69
CA GLU A 591 3.30 4.08 23.20
C GLU A 591 4.00 3.00 22.34
N ARG A 592 3.27 1.95 21.92
CA ARG A 592 3.80 0.92 21.01
C ARG A 592 3.97 1.43 19.58
N ARG A 593 3.05 2.25 19.06
CA ARG A 593 3.08 2.74 17.67
C ARG A 593 4.05 3.88 17.41
N GLN A 594 4.38 4.70 18.42
CA GLN A 594 5.37 5.79 18.23
C GLN A 594 6.73 5.26 17.77
N ILE A 595 7.06 4.01 18.08
CA ILE A 595 8.33 3.37 17.74
C ILE A 595 8.40 3.20 16.21
N PHE A 596 7.31 2.72 15.61
CA PHE A 596 7.15 2.57 14.17
C PHE A 596 7.22 3.92 13.44
N PHE A 597 6.39 4.90 13.83
CA PHE A 597 6.43 6.23 13.21
C PHE A 597 7.75 6.95 13.47
N GLY A 598 8.37 6.71 14.63
CA GLY A 598 9.70 7.22 14.94
C GLY A 598 10.79 6.64 14.04
N ALA A 599 10.69 5.36 13.66
CA ALA A 599 11.57 4.74 12.67
C ALA A 599 11.33 5.33 11.27
N ALA A 600 10.07 5.52 10.86
CA ALA A 600 9.70 6.14 9.58
C ALA A 600 10.24 7.56 9.42
N ILE A 601 10.16 8.36 10.49
CA ILE A 601 10.76 9.71 10.53
C ILE A 601 12.28 9.64 10.63
N GLY A 602 12.85 8.57 11.17
CA GLY A 602 14.29 8.47 11.46
C GLY A 602 14.70 9.25 12.70
N ILE A 603 13.81 9.42 13.70
CA ILE A 603 14.24 9.97 14.99
C ILE A 603 15.08 8.93 15.75
N PRO A 604 16.15 9.35 16.46
CA PRO A 604 17.07 8.38 17.07
C PRO A 604 16.54 7.75 18.35
N THR A 605 15.56 8.38 19.02
CA THR A 605 15.07 7.93 20.32
C THR A 605 13.59 8.25 20.52
N PHE A 606 12.88 7.36 21.21
CA PHE A 606 11.48 7.49 21.63
C PHE A 606 11.34 7.38 23.16
N PHE A 607 10.11 7.48 23.68
CA PHE A 607 9.85 7.50 25.12
C PHE A 607 8.77 6.51 25.56
N VAL A 608 9.04 5.78 26.64
CA VAL A 608 8.12 4.79 27.24
C VAL A 608 7.94 5.11 28.71
N ARG A 609 6.72 5.04 29.24
CA ARG A 609 6.46 5.16 30.67
C ARG A 609 7.16 4.05 31.44
N ARG A 610 7.80 4.40 32.57
CA ARG A 610 8.43 3.40 33.46
C ARG A 610 7.41 2.42 34.03
N ASP A 611 6.22 2.91 34.31
CA ASP A 611 5.09 2.17 34.88
C ASP A 611 4.09 1.70 33.80
N THR A 612 4.52 1.60 32.53
CA THR A 612 3.63 1.19 31.44
C THR A 612 2.89 -0.11 31.78
N PRO A 613 1.58 -0.23 31.52
CA PRO A 613 0.86 -1.48 31.73
C PRO A 613 1.13 -2.51 30.62
N ASN A 614 1.81 -2.13 29.53
CA ASN A 614 2.21 -3.06 28.47
C ASN A 614 3.39 -3.92 28.93
N GLN A 615 3.08 -5.12 29.42
CA GLN A 615 4.07 -6.05 29.96
C GLN A 615 4.94 -6.67 28.84
N PHE A 616 4.38 -6.82 27.64
CA PHE A 616 5.11 -7.31 26.48
C PHE A 616 6.21 -6.32 26.07
N LEU A 617 5.88 -5.02 26.02
CA LEU A 617 6.87 -3.98 25.76
C LEU A 617 7.96 -3.94 26.84
N LYS A 618 7.62 -4.13 28.13
CA LYS A 618 8.64 -4.24 29.19
C LYS A 618 9.60 -5.42 28.99
N LYS A 619 9.09 -6.57 28.54
CA LYS A 619 9.91 -7.74 28.21
C LYS A 619 10.91 -7.45 27.09
N ILE A 620 10.52 -6.65 26.09
CA ILE A 620 11.44 -6.22 25.03
C ILE A 620 12.46 -5.20 25.57
N LEU A 621 12.00 -4.24 26.38
CA LEU A 621 12.86 -3.19 26.93
C LEU A 621 13.91 -3.71 27.90
N SER A 622 13.66 -4.81 28.63
CA SER A 622 14.68 -5.44 29.48
C SER A 622 15.87 -6.00 28.70
N ARG A 623 15.68 -6.28 27.41
CA ARG A 623 16.71 -6.72 26.44
C ARG A 623 17.28 -5.55 25.63
N THR A 624 16.77 -4.33 25.81
CA THR A 624 17.13 -3.14 25.03
C THR A 624 18.22 -2.33 25.71
N GLU A 625 19.37 -2.27 25.05
CA GLU A 625 20.52 -1.50 25.53
C GLU A 625 20.30 0.01 25.45
N ARG A 626 21.11 0.76 26.21
CA ARG A 626 21.11 2.24 26.24
C ARG A 626 19.77 2.88 26.58
N THR A 627 18.89 2.13 27.24
CA THR A 627 17.67 2.62 27.85
C THR A 627 17.99 3.41 29.13
N ARG A 628 17.49 4.64 29.25
CA ARG A 628 17.75 5.46 30.45
C ARG A 628 16.55 6.32 30.86
N PRO A 629 16.41 6.66 32.15
CA PRO A 629 15.59 7.77 32.62
C PRO A 629 15.65 9.02 31.73
N SER A 630 14.49 9.52 31.29
CA SER A 630 14.40 10.83 30.65
C SER A 630 14.56 11.94 31.69
N ARG A 631 15.51 12.86 31.46
CA ARG A 631 15.67 14.07 32.29
C ARG A 631 14.56 15.09 32.04
N ARG A 632 13.98 15.08 30.84
CA ARG A 632 12.99 16.08 30.38
C ARG A 632 11.55 15.66 30.62
N TYR A 633 11.28 14.35 30.59
CA TYR A 633 9.96 13.79 30.84
C TYR A 633 10.05 12.87 32.06
N PRO A 634 9.85 13.42 33.28
CA PRO A 634 9.84 12.61 34.50
C PRO A 634 8.85 11.45 34.38
N GLY A 635 9.22 10.27 34.88
CA GLY A 635 8.42 9.05 34.75
C GLY A 635 8.61 8.28 33.44
N TYR A 636 9.35 8.82 32.46
CA TYR A 636 9.63 8.13 31.20
C TYR A 636 11.07 7.59 31.13
N LEU A 637 11.22 6.51 30.36
CA LEU A 637 12.45 5.99 29.81
C LEU A 637 12.65 6.58 28.41
N ARG A 638 13.88 6.93 28.08
CA ARG A 638 14.33 7.26 26.73
C ARG A 638 15.04 6.04 26.16
N VAL A 639 14.57 5.58 25.01
CA VAL A 639 15.02 4.36 24.35
C VAL A 639 15.55 4.72 22.96
N TYR A 640 16.63 4.08 22.51
CA TYR A 640 17.16 4.27 21.17
C TYR A 640 16.48 3.33 20.18
N ASN A 641 16.01 3.86 19.05
CA ASN A 641 15.28 3.06 18.04
C ASN A 641 16.12 1.89 17.53
N ARG A 642 17.39 2.14 17.20
CA ARG A 642 18.30 1.08 16.74
C ARG A 642 18.50 -0.04 17.76
N GLU A 643 18.71 0.31 19.03
CA GLU A 643 18.91 -0.68 20.10
C GLU A 643 17.64 -1.50 20.35
N TYR A 644 16.46 -0.88 20.17
CA TYR A 644 15.19 -1.59 20.23
C TYR A 644 15.06 -2.60 19.08
N CYS A 645 15.40 -2.22 17.84
CA CYS A 645 15.43 -3.16 16.71
C CYS A 645 16.39 -4.33 16.93
N LEU A 646 17.61 -4.06 17.45
CA LEU A 646 18.56 -5.12 17.80
C LEU A 646 18.03 -6.03 18.93
N ALA A 647 17.32 -5.47 19.91
CA ALA A 647 16.67 -6.26 20.96
C ALA A 647 15.56 -7.17 20.42
N LEU A 648 14.77 -6.70 19.45
CA LEU A 648 13.77 -7.53 18.76
C LEU A 648 14.42 -8.66 17.98
N LEU A 649 15.50 -8.38 17.23
CA LEU A 649 16.26 -9.41 16.51
C LEU A 649 16.78 -10.49 17.48
N ARG A 650 17.36 -10.10 18.62
CA ARG A 650 17.80 -11.03 19.67
C ARG A 650 16.64 -11.85 20.22
N LEU A 651 15.50 -11.22 20.49
CA LEU A 651 14.30 -11.91 20.96
C LEU A 651 13.81 -12.96 19.94
N ILE A 652 13.82 -12.64 18.65
CA ILE A 652 13.47 -13.60 17.58
C ILE A 652 14.47 -14.76 17.56
N ARG A 653 15.78 -14.48 17.62
CA ARG A 653 16.82 -15.52 17.63
C ARG A 653 16.73 -16.42 18.88
N ASP A 654 16.39 -15.87 20.04
CA ASP A 654 16.33 -16.63 21.30
C ASP A 654 15.03 -17.43 21.45
N GLU A 655 13.89 -16.75 21.34
CA GLU A 655 12.57 -17.33 21.64
C GLU A 655 11.93 -17.96 20.39
N GLY A 656 12.28 -17.47 19.19
CA GLY A 656 11.81 -17.98 17.91
C GLY A 656 12.73 -19.01 17.25
N ALA A 657 13.84 -19.43 17.89
CA ALA A 657 14.88 -20.28 17.28
C ALA A 657 14.33 -21.50 16.51
N GLY A 658 13.40 -22.25 17.14
CA GLY A 658 12.81 -23.43 16.53
C GLY A 658 11.93 -23.11 15.32
N LEU A 659 11.26 -21.95 15.29
CA LEU A 659 10.50 -21.49 14.12
C LEU A 659 11.43 -21.05 12.98
N VAL A 660 12.56 -20.41 13.31
CA VAL A 660 13.57 -20.00 12.33
C VAL A 660 14.18 -21.22 11.64
N GLU A 661 14.51 -22.26 12.40
CA GLU A 661 15.00 -23.53 11.86
C GLU A 661 13.93 -24.22 11.00
N LEU A 662 12.72 -24.38 11.55
CA LEU A 662 11.59 -25.01 10.87
C LEU A 662 11.27 -24.35 9.52
N LEU A 663 11.29 -23.02 9.45
CA LEU A 663 10.97 -22.27 8.25
C LEU A 663 12.19 -22.02 7.33
N GLY A 664 13.40 -22.36 7.77
CA GLY A 664 14.64 -22.14 7.01
C GLY A 664 15.02 -20.67 6.87
N LEU A 665 14.76 -19.83 7.89
CA LEU A 665 14.87 -18.36 7.80
C LEU A 665 16.14 -17.77 8.41
N ALA A 666 17.16 -18.58 8.71
CA ALA A 666 18.43 -18.11 9.27
C ALA A 666 19.07 -17.01 8.41
N ALA A 667 19.14 -17.23 7.08
CA ALA A 667 19.70 -16.26 6.15
C ALA A 667 18.89 -14.94 6.08
N THR A 668 17.57 -14.98 6.34
CA THR A 668 16.74 -13.77 6.43
C THR A 668 17.13 -12.95 7.67
N LEU A 669 17.41 -13.59 8.80
CA LEU A 669 17.84 -12.89 10.01
C LEU A 669 19.27 -12.36 9.92
N ASP A 670 20.17 -13.06 9.23
CA ASP A 670 21.53 -12.57 8.99
C ASP A 670 21.52 -11.34 8.07
N ASP A 671 20.70 -11.34 7.01
CA ASP A 671 20.47 -10.16 6.16
C ASP A 671 19.83 -9.00 6.95
N LEU A 672 18.83 -9.27 7.80
CA LEU A 672 18.23 -8.26 8.68
C LEU A 672 19.29 -7.62 9.59
N GLU A 673 20.14 -8.44 10.21
CA GLU A 673 21.22 -7.98 11.08
C GLU A 673 22.21 -7.06 10.34
N GLU A 674 22.65 -7.47 9.14
CA GLU A 674 23.53 -6.67 8.30
C GLU A 674 22.93 -5.29 7.98
N ARG A 675 21.64 -5.25 7.63
CA ARG A 675 20.92 -4.00 7.31
C ARG A 675 20.75 -3.08 8.52
N LEU A 676 20.53 -3.65 9.72
CA LEU A 676 20.47 -2.89 10.97
C LEU A 676 21.86 -2.35 11.40
N HIS A 677 22.93 -3.05 11.01
CA HIS A 677 24.30 -2.62 11.28
C HIS A 677 24.81 -1.57 10.30
N ASP A 678 24.56 -1.76 9.00
CA ASP A 678 24.97 -0.87 7.93
C ASP A 678 23.77 -0.49 7.05
N PRO A 679 23.21 0.72 7.25
CA PRO A 679 22.09 1.21 6.46
C PRO A 679 22.35 1.29 4.95
N ARG A 680 23.60 1.20 4.48
CA ARG A 680 23.89 1.17 3.03
C ARG A 680 23.34 -0.09 2.35
N HIS A 681 23.23 -1.19 3.09
CA HIS A 681 22.61 -2.44 2.63
C HIS A 681 21.09 -2.45 2.79
N SER A 682 20.51 -1.44 3.43
CA SER A 682 19.05 -1.31 3.54
C SER A 682 18.42 -0.79 2.25
N ALA A 683 17.11 -1.02 2.07
CA ALA A 683 16.35 -0.46 0.95
C ALA A 683 16.44 1.07 0.93
N LEU A 684 16.35 1.72 2.10
CA LEU A 684 16.55 3.17 2.24
C LEU A 684 17.90 3.62 1.67
N GLY A 685 18.98 2.94 2.06
CA GLY A 685 20.34 3.28 1.62
C GLY A 685 20.50 3.17 0.11
N ARG A 686 20.05 2.05 -0.48
CA ARG A 686 20.14 1.83 -1.93
C ARG A 686 19.28 2.80 -2.74
N LEU A 687 18.04 3.03 -2.31
CA LEU A 687 17.17 4.01 -2.96
C LEU A 687 17.76 5.42 -2.88
N THR A 688 18.21 5.85 -1.70
CA THR A 688 18.81 7.17 -1.51
C THR A 688 20.05 7.36 -2.39
N ASN A 689 20.93 6.36 -2.45
CA ASN A 689 22.13 6.41 -3.31
C ASN A 689 21.75 6.51 -4.79
N GLY A 690 20.73 5.77 -5.24
CA GLY A 690 20.22 5.86 -6.60
C GLY A 690 19.71 7.26 -6.96
N ILE A 691 18.93 7.88 -6.05
CA ILE A 691 18.38 9.22 -6.23
C ILE A 691 19.49 10.28 -6.26
N LEU A 692 20.46 10.18 -5.35
CA LEU A 692 21.60 11.10 -5.31
C LEU A 692 22.48 10.99 -6.55
N GLY A 693 22.59 9.79 -7.14
CA GLY A 693 23.24 9.56 -8.42
C GLY A 693 22.61 10.36 -9.58
N GLU A 694 21.27 10.47 -9.63
CA GLU A 694 20.57 11.29 -10.63
C GLU A 694 20.87 12.79 -10.48
N LEU A 695 21.24 13.24 -9.28
CA LEU A 695 21.58 14.64 -8.98
C LEU A 695 23.09 14.91 -9.01
N ASN A 696 23.92 13.87 -9.08
CA ASN A 696 25.36 13.96 -8.77
C ASN A 696 25.65 14.62 -7.41
N ALA A 697 24.79 14.36 -6.41
CA ALA A 697 24.92 14.90 -5.06
C ALA A 697 25.49 13.86 -4.08
N THR A 698 26.11 14.31 -2.99
CA THR A 698 26.69 13.42 -1.97
C THR A 698 25.79 13.22 -0.75
N SER A 699 24.86 14.13 -0.49
CA SER A 699 23.96 14.06 0.66
C SER A 699 22.57 14.63 0.32
N PRO A 700 21.47 14.04 0.84
CA PRO A 700 20.13 14.56 0.61
C PRO A 700 19.93 16.00 1.13
N LEU A 701 20.62 16.36 2.21
CA LEU A 701 20.52 17.69 2.83
C LEU A 701 21.35 18.76 2.09
N GLU A 702 22.15 18.40 1.10
CA GLU A 702 22.86 19.35 0.22
C GLU A 702 22.01 19.75 -0.98
N ALA A 703 21.07 18.89 -1.39
CA ALA A 703 20.12 19.18 -2.45
C ALA A 703 18.95 20.04 -1.96
N ASP A 704 18.43 20.87 -2.87
CA ASP A 704 17.11 21.48 -2.74
C ASP A 704 16.04 20.37 -2.62
N SER A 705 14.99 20.61 -1.83
CA SER A 705 13.98 19.58 -1.58
C SER A 705 13.19 19.23 -2.84
N ARG A 706 12.85 20.22 -3.66
CA ARG A 706 12.11 20.01 -4.90
C ARG A 706 12.97 19.24 -5.89
N ASP A 707 14.23 19.63 -6.04
CA ASP A 707 15.17 18.95 -6.93
C ASP A 707 15.39 17.49 -6.51
N PHE A 708 15.56 17.22 -5.20
CA PHE A 708 15.66 15.86 -4.68
C PHE A 708 14.41 15.03 -4.98
N ASN A 709 13.22 15.57 -4.68
CA ASN A 709 11.97 14.85 -4.86
C ASN A 709 11.66 14.61 -6.36
N CYS A 710 11.93 15.58 -7.24
CA CYS A 710 11.83 15.41 -8.69
C CYS A 710 12.84 14.38 -9.23
N ALA A 711 14.07 14.37 -8.71
CA ALA A 711 15.06 13.35 -9.07
C ALA A 711 14.65 11.96 -8.58
N ALA A 712 14.01 11.85 -7.40
CA ALA A 712 13.47 10.59 -6.92
C ALA A 712 12.43 10.02 -7.89
N GLU A 713 11.51 10.85 -8.36
CA GLU A 713 10.52 10.44 -9.37
C GLU A 713 11.15 10.01 -10.69
N ARG A 714 12.17 10.73 -11.17
CA ARG A 714 12.92 10.32 -12.36
C ARG A 714 13.60 8.96 -12.15
N TYR A 715 14.28 8.77 -11.02
CA TYR A 715 14.92 7.51 -10.65
C TYR A 715 13.93 6.36 -10.64
N TYR A 716 12.77 6.53 -9.99
CA TYR A 716 11.72 5.50 -9.92
C TYR A 716 11.16 5.15 -11.30
N ARG A 717 10.82 6.17 -12.09
CA ARG A 717 10.22 6.01 -13.43
C ARG A 717 11.17 5.38 -14.44
N THR A 718 12.48 5.58 -14.30
CA THR A 718 13.47 5.18 -15.31
C THR A 718 14.38 4.06 -14.80
N THR A 719 15.34 4.39 -13.95
CA THR A 719 16.40 3.48 -13.49
C THR A 719 15.84 2.32 -12.67
N LEU A 720 15.01 2.58 -11.66
CA LEU A 720 14.44 1.54 -10.81
C LEU A 720 13.45 0.66 -11.59
N ARG A 721 12.57 1.27 -12.39
CA ARG A 721 11.66 0.53 -13.28
C ARG A 721 12.39 -0.48 -14.15
N ARG A 722 13.50 -0.07 -14.80
CA ARG A 722 14.32 -0.98 -15.64
C ARG A 722 14.95 -2.09 -14.83
N ARG A 723 15.40 -1.83 -13.60
CA ARG A 723 15.92 -2.87 -12.69
C ARG A 723 14.84 -3.88 -12.32
N HIS A 724 13.66 -3.41 -11.95
CA HIS A 724 12.50 -4.26 -11.66
C HIS A 724 12.10 -5.11 -12.87
N MET A 725 12.08 -4.53 -14.07
CA MET A 725 11.85 -5.29 -15.31
C MET A 725 12.93 -6.35 -15.55
N ALA A 726 14.21 -6.01 -15.35
CA ALA A 726 15.32 -6.94 -15.55
C ALA A 726 15.30 -8.11 -14.54
N GLU A 727 14.96 -7.83 -13.29
CA GLU A 727 14.77 -8.84 -12.24
C GLU A 727 13.59 -9.76 -12.57
N ALA A 728 12.43 -9.18 -12.90
CA ALA A 728 11.25 -9.94 -13.29
C ALA A 728 11.47 -10.78 -14.56
N TYR A 729 12.27 -10.28 -15.50
CA TYR A 729 12.66 -11.05 -16.69
C TYR A 729 13.49 -12.28 -16.31
N GLY A 730 14.35 -12.17 -15.30
CA GLY A 730 15.07 -13.32 -14.73
C GLY A 730 14.11 -14.37 -14.16
N PHE A 731 13.04 -13.94 -13.48
CA PHE A 731 12.00 -14.88 -13.03
C PHE A 731 11.28 -15.56 -14.19
N LEU A 732 11.01 -14.86 -15.29
CA LEU A 732 10.42 -15.46 -16.50
C LEU A 732 11.37 -16.50 -17.11
N GLU A 733 12.67 -16.21 -17.20
CA GLU A 733 13.68 -17.17 -17.68
C GLU A 733 13.68 -18.47 -16.85
N ASP A 734 13.65 -18.35 -15.52
CA ASP A 734 13.54 -19.50 -14.62
C ASP A 734 12.22 -20.28 -14.82
N SER A 735 11.12 -19.57 -15.03
CA SER A 735 9.80 -20.16 -15.29
C SER A 735 9.79 -20.98 -16.57
N CYS A 736 10.35 -20.43 -17.65
CA CYS A 736 10.43 -21.10 -18.94
C CYS A 736 11.27 -22.38 -18.87
N ARG A 737 12.40 -22.37 -18.16
CA ARG A 737 13.20 -23.58 -17.93
C ARG A 737 12.40 -24.67 -17.21
N LEU A 738 11.64 -24.31 -16.18
CA LEU A 738 10.79 -25.26 -15.45
C LEU A 738 9.68 -25.83 -16.34
N MET A 739 9.02 -24.98 -17.13
CA MET A 739 7.99 -25.40 -18.07
C MET A 739 8.52 -26.38 -19.13
N GLU A 740 9.71 -26.12 -19.69
CA GLU A 740 10.35 -27.03 -20.66
C GLU A 740 10.68 -28.39 -20.03
N LEU A 741 11.18 -28.40 -18.79
CA LEU A 741 11.47 -29.64 -18.06
C LEU A 741 10.21 -30.46 -17.82
N ASP A 742 9.11 -29.83 -17.41
CA ASP A 742 7.85 -30.54 -17.17
C ASP A 742 7.17 -30.99 -18.47
N ALA A 743 7.29 -30.19 -19.55
CA ALA A 743 6.87 -30.60 -20.89
C ALA A 743 7.69 -31.80 -21.40
N ALA A 744 8.99 -31.88 -21.12
CA ALA A 744 9.82 -33.03 -21.44
C ALA A 744 9.44 -34.27 -20.62
N ARG A 745 9.02 -34.10 -19.35
CA ARG A 745 8.57 -35.17 -18.44
C ARG A 745 7.19 -35.74 -18.74
N GLY A 746 6.45 -35.17 -19.69
CA GLY A 746 5.21 -35.78 -20.20
C GLY A 746 3.98 -34.89 -20.19
N ASP A 747 4.05 -33.61 -19.81
CA ASP A 747 2.90 -32.70 -19.94
C ASP A 747 2.66 -32.34 -21.42
N SER A 748 1.75 -33.08 -22.06
CA SER A 748 1.42 -32.92 -23.48
C SER A 748 0.77 -31.57 -23.79
N GLY A 749 -0.05 -31.04 -22.88
CA GLY A 749 -0.71 -29.74 -23.03
C GLY A 749 0.30 -28.61 -23.01
N LEU A 750 1.25 -28.65 -22.07
CA LEU A 750 2.34 -27.68 -21.99
C LEU A 750 3.26 -27.75 -23.21
N ARG A 751 3.60 -28.97 -23.67
CA ARG A 751 4.41 -29.17 -24.88
C ARG A 751 3.73 -28.59 -26.13
N GLN A 752 2.44 -28.82 -26.30
CA GLN A 752 1.67 -28.28 -27.43
C GLN A 752 1.61 -26.74 -27.38
N ALA A 753 1.36 -26.16 -26.20
CA ALA A 753 1.32 -24.72 -26.04
C ALA A 753 2.69 -24.07 -26.33
N LEU A 754 3.77 -24.62 -25.78
CA LEU A 754 5.14 -24.17 -26.06
C LEU A 754 5.48 -24.28 -27.54
N GLY A 755 5.18 -25.41 -28.18
CA GLY A 755 5.42 -25.59 -29.62
C GLY A 755 4.62 -24.61 -30.49
N THR A 756 3.41 -24.23 -30.06
CA THR A 756 2.61 -23.21 -30.76
C THR A 756 3.20 -21.80 -30.61
N ILE A 757 3.70 -21.46 -29.42
CA ILE A 757 4.24 -20.13 -29.12
C ILE A 757 5.64 -19.94 -29.73
N LEU A 758 6.50 -20.96 -29.61
CA LEU A 758 7.93 -20.88 -29.92
C LEU A 758 8.29 -21.49 -31.29
N GLY A 759 7.43 -22.36 -31.83
CA GLY A 759 7.80 -23.24 -32.94
C GLY A 759 8.81 -24.30 -32.49
N GLU A 760 9.81 -24.57 -33.33
CA GLU A 760 10.90 -25.52 -33.03
C GLU A 760 12.04 -24.93 -32.18
N ARG A 761 11.92 -23.67 -31.74
CA ARG A 761 12.98 -22.94 -31.04
C ARG A 761 12.87 -23.11 -29.52
N PRO A 762 13.97 -23.29 -28.79
CA PRO A 762 13.96 -23.26 -27.33
C PRO A 762 13.56 -21.88 -26.80
N SER A 763 12.82 -21.83 -25.68
CA SER A 763 12.41 -20.56 -25.05
C SER A 763 13.61 -19.73 -24.62
N GLY A 764 14.67 -20.37 -24.12
CA GLY A 764 15.89 -19.71 -23.66
C GLY A 764 16.63 -18.94 -24.74
N ASP A 765 16.55 -19.36 -26.01
CA ASP A 765 17.19 -18.65 -27.12
C ASP A 765 16.37 -17.43 -27.56
N LEU A 766 15.03 -17.54 -27.54
CA LEU A 766 14.14 -16.39 -27.77
C LEU A 766 14.37 -15.34 -26.68
N LEU A 767 14.29 -15.74 -25.40
CA LEU A 767 14.42 -14.81 -24.29
C LEU A 767 15.80 -14.15 -24.25
N ARG A 768 16.88 -14.87 -24.59
CA ARG A 768 18.23 -14.26 -24.64
C ARG A 768 18.35 -13.20 -25.72
N ARG A 769 17.80 -13.45 -26.91
CA ARG A 769 17.83 -12.49 -28.04
C ARG A 769 16.93 -11.28 -27.76
N ALA A 770 15.71 -11.54 -27.29
CA ALA A 770 14.70 -10.53 -27.02
C ALA A 770 14.98 -9.70 -25.77
N ARG A 771 15.89 -10.12 -24.87
CA ARG A 771 16.12 -9.47 -23.57
C ARG A 771 16.39 -7.97 -23.71
N ARG A 772 17.37 -7.59 -24.53
CA ARG A 772 17.72 -6.17 -24.71
C ARG A 772 16.55 -5.42 -25.32
N GLU A 773 15.98 -5.97 -26.39
CA GLU A 773 14.88 -5.35 -27.14
C GLU A 773 13.62 -5.12 -26.28
N LEU A 774 13.26 -6.07 -25.41
CA LEU A 774 12.10 -5.96 -24.53
C LEU A 774 12.37 -5.05 -23.33
N LEU A 775 13.57 -5.09 -22.74
CA LEU A 775 13.93 -4.25 -21.59
C LEU A 775 14.21 -2.79 -21.97
N GLU A 776 14.65 -2.54 -23.20
CA GLU A 776 14.82 -1.20 -23.76
C GLU A 776 13.56 -0.67 -24.45
N GLU A 777 12.48 -1.47 -24.48
CA GLU A 777 11.20 -1.13 -25.11
C GLU A 777 11.32 -0.83 -26.62
N GLN A 778 12.29 -1.45 -27.30
CA GLN A 778 12.58 -1.29 -28.73
C GLN A 778 12.23 -2.52 -29.59
N GLY A 779 11.86 -3.64 -28.97
CA GLY A 779 11.51 -4.87 -29.69
C GLY A 779 10.26 -4.73 -30.54
N ASP A 780 10.17 -5.52 -31.61
CA ASP A 780 8.99 -5.53 -32.47
C ASP A 780 7.74 -6.08 -31.74
N THR A 781 6.56 -5.79 -32.31
CA THR A 781 5.28 -6.23 -31.74
C THR A 781 5.17 -7.76 -31.69
N ALA A 782 5.76 -8.47 -32.64
CA ALA A 782 5.72 -9.93 -32.69
C ALA A 782 6.46 -10.57 -31.50
N THR A 783 7.66 -10.09 -31.20
CA THR A 783 8.47 -10.55 -30.07
C THR A 783 7.78 -10.24 -28.74
N LEU A 784 7.17 -9.05 -28.63
CA LEU A 784 6.40 -8.67 -27.45
C LEU A 784 5.20 -9.60 -27.22
N ILE A 785 4.42 -9.90 -28.27
CA ILE A 785 3.29 -10.84 -28.20
C ILE A 785 3.77 -12.23 -27.75
N GLN A 786 4.87 -12.74 -28.31
CA GLN A 786 5.43 -14.04 -27.93
C GLN A 786 5.84 -14.07 -26.46
N ALA A 787 6.51 -13.03 -25.97
CA ALA A 787 6.91 -12.93 -24.56
C ALA A 787 5.69 -12.86 -23.61
N MET A 788 4.63 -12.14 -23.97
CA MET A 788 3.39 -12.09 -23.19
C MET A 788 2.67 -13.44 -23.18
N ASN A 789 2.64 -14.16 -24.30
CA ASN A 789 2.06 -15.51 -24.36
C ASN A 789 2.83 -16.49 -23.45
N LEU A 790 4.17 -16.38 -23.38
CA LEU A 790 4.99 -17.16 -22.43
C LEU A 790 4.71 -16.78 -20.97
N LEU A 791 4.52 -15.50 -20.68
CA LEU A 791 4.15 -15.04 -19.33
C LEU A 791 2.80 -15.61 -18.91
N LEU A 792 1.77 -15.52 -19.76
CA LEU A 792 0.46 -16.12 -19.50
C LEU A 792 0.57 -17.64 -19.26
N LEU A 793 1.36 -18.34 -20.07
CA LEU A 793 1.60 -19.76 -19.86
C LEU A 793 2.34 -20.06 -18.55
N SER A 794 3.28 -19.20 -18.14
CA SER A 794 3.99 -19.33 -16.86
C SER A 794 3.06 -19.15 -15.65
N VAL A 795 2.11 -18.23 -15.74
CA VAL A 795 1.10 -18.01 -14.69
C VAL A 795 0.19 -19.24 -14.54
N PHE A 796 -0.21 -19.86 -15.65
CA PHE A 796 -0.96 -21.13 -15.62
C PHE A 796 -0.15 -22.28 -15.04
N HIS A 797 1.13 -22.40 -15.41
CA HIS A 797 2.02 -23.44 -14.89
C HIS A 797 2.21 -23.32 -13.37
N ASP A 798 2.42 -22.09 -12.89
CA ASP A 798 2.49 -21.78 -11.46
C ASP A 798 1.19 -22.16 -10.72
N GLU A 799 0.04 -21.79 -11.27
CA GLU A 799 -1.28 -22.12 -10.71
C GLU A 799 -1.44 -23.64 -10.53
N ARG A 800 -1.14 -24.44 -11.57
CA ARG A 800 -1.19 -25.90 -11.49
C ARG A 800 -0.21 -26.46 -10.47
N ARG A 801 1.00 -25.91 -10.40
CA ARG A 801 2.00 -26.33 -9.44
C ARG A 801 1.55 -26.02 -8.00
N PHE A 802 0.94 -24.88 -7.74
CA PHE A 802 0.42 -24.54 -6.40
C PHE A 802 -0.81 -25.38 -6.04
N ALA A 803 -1.70 -25.67 -7.00
CA ALA A 803 -2.88 -26.51 -6.82
C ALA A 803 -2.53 -27.99 -6.58
N ALA A 804 -1.57 -28.56 -7.32
CA ALA A 804 -1.13 -29.96 -7.15
C ALA A 804 -0.58 -30.27 -5.75
N HIS A 805 -0.19 -29.22 -5.01
CA HIS A 805 0.33 -29.31 -3.65
C HIS A 805 -0.71 -28.91 -2.59
N THR A 806 -1.98 -28.80 -2.99
CA THR A 806 -3.15 -28.48 -2.16
C THR A 806 -4.13 -29.65 -2.24
N THR A 807 -4.25 -30.46 -1.18
CA THR A 807 -5.08 -31.68 -1.13
C THR A 807 -6.60 -31.42 -1.05
N THR A 808 -7.06 -30.20 -1.34
CA THR A 808 -8.48 -29.83 -1.30
C THR A 808 -8.88 -29.17 -2.61
N ARG A 809 -9.52 -29.99 -3.45
CA ARG A 809 -10.26 -29.55 -4.63
C ARG A 809 -11.57 -28.92 -4.12
N SER A 810 -11.65 -27.59 -4.08
CA SER A 810 -12.94 -26.91 -4.04
C SER A 810 -13.21 -26.33 -5.44
N ASP A 811 -13.93 -27.10 -6.24
CA ASP A 811 -14.51 -26.65 -7.51
C ASP A 811 -15.60 -25.60 -7.20
N SER A 812 -15.21 -24.35 -6.99
CA SER A 812 -16.08 -23.19 -7.10
C SER A 812 -15.22 -21.92 -7.13
N ILE A 813 -15.18 -21.26 -8.29
CA ILE A 813 -14.97 -19.81 -8.49
C ILE A 813 -14.19 -19.13 -7.34
N ASN A 814 -12.88 -19.37 -7.26
CA ASN A 814 -11.97 -18.58 -6.43
C ASN A 814 -11.59 -17.30 -7.19
N ALA A 815 -12.59 -16.46 -7.49
CA ALA A 815 -12.33 -15.04 -7.62
C ALA A 815 -12.03 -14.57 -6.19
N ALA A 816 -10.75 -14.29 -5.90
CA ALA A 816 -10.30 -13.89 -4.58
C ALA A 816 -11.19 -12.75 -4.06
N PRO A 817 -11.93 -12.91 -2.94
CA PRO A 817 -12.80 -11.87 -2.40
C PRO A 817 -12.01 -10.79 -1.66
N VAL A 818 -10.79 -10.46 -2.12
CA VAL A 818 -9.89 -9.53 -1.44
C VAL A 818 -10.49 -8.11 -1.39
N HIS A 819 -11.41 -7.81 -2.31
CA HIS A 819 -11.98 -6.48 -2.52
C HIS A 819 -13.47 -6.31 -2.14
N ARG A 820 -14.16 -7.33 -1.62
CA ARG A 820 -15.60 -7.20 -1.23
C ARG A 820 -15.84 -6.54 0.13
N ALA A 821 -14.87 -5.77 0.63
CA ALA A 821 -14.98 -4.98 1.84
C ALA A 821 -14.72 -3.49 1.55
N GLY A 822 -15.46 -2.97 0.58
CA GLY A 822 -15.71 -1.54 0.36
C GLY A 822 -17.22 -1.34 0.32
#